data_AF-A0A512NI44-F1
#
_entry.id   AF-A0A512NI44-F1
#
_cell.length_a   1.000
_cell.length_b   1.000
_cell.length_c   1.000
_cell.angle_alpha   90.00
_cell.angle_beta   90.00
_cell.angle_gamma   90.00
#
_symmetry.space_group_name_H-M   'P 1'
#
loop_
_entity.id
_entity.type
_entity.pdbx_description
1 polymer ?
#
loop_
_entity_poly.entity_id
_entity_poly.type
_entity_poly.pdbx_seq_one_letter_code
_entity_poly.pdbx_strand_id
1 'polypeptide(L)'
;MTTEALADLLKSRGCESVYYFHTDHFEPWSVRIDNASARAVERMAEMARANRYARRLSLFYNVFVPYRLDSDGPIGPADSHVSGDRVVFNGRSERHERLTRDAIRPLVTADSHEMHLHVHHEFWTRNTSHFDHPVSRWVNACSTSEADRQRLDLLFKLSKEAIAREIGRPFERWAFVHGNWALNASDPLICQVSDEMSIIMRHGGLGDFSFPAGRGYCDPRLERPFTCKPIDLARAYDDPRSDPRPVDAQSRVMGPGRFFIWNSPIKATHSSLDYYSAANRTLFKTPERVVGTWLSKSVCLGKQLFVKTHAHSMKSDYRLADGDGCIPHCHPDIIAIFDCLSRACDRARIELKFVTVNEVMQHLHSLDGGQVETYSDPRVATASLPEANFPSTGSQDAPEAADVAAPFEPALAPTTPHAVSVELAAMHRAWMNGEGERFPVDDLYQTKLSGHTTLEAYELAVAAAICERYPAAATRIVEIGSGWGGLAILLARLGFEVFAFEGNLRRHAACKWHFDQQRQQYPALQNSLVLAPAGLFPATFPSTALAEDKINVGICTNITSSYSAENYRAIAHAAASFDELILDLARFGETRNDQSERDALFEMLRTTDFRPVEQLYFSAPYEYWRFRSRAVGTRSALPVAAAAEAPSVAGASDGSARVPTIQFGPIGTRGQLFSMAGDQQLTTCPVCHSKHIEPLWRMPATTLPEPIQVFGGYFDQIPTLQVPGTLYGFDFCSGCESIFLNPVPSHQKEGYRKTDHYIRKMQTAAEWKGYEDAYDRFARWIPAKATVMVDAACGIGQYLEVARQRNTHRWRRLVGLELAEKYVAHMRKQGIEAHVFDVDNDDLLAILDADSVDFISFCEAFEHVERPLDALRKLLAVLRPGGRLFFTAQRYGEDVQAAVRPGEPIYIGPKVVNDLPRHLGCRIVNTTTSRMRYYIVLEK
;
A
#
# COMPACT_ATOMS: atom_id res chain seq x y z
N MET A 1 16.74 -26.28 -16.45
CA MET A 1 17.94 -26.94 -15.88
C MET A 1 17.66 -28.43 -15.82
N THR A 2 18.66 -29.29 -16.01
CA THR A 2 18.49 -30.75 -15.81
C THR A 2 18.68 -31.11 -14.33
N THR A 3 18.27 -32.33 -13.94
CA THR A 3 18.53 -32.84 -12.58
C THR A 3 20.04 -32.89 -12.28
N GLU A 4 20.88 -33.19 -13.28
CA GLU A 4 22.34 -33.13 -13.18
C GLU A 4 22.83 -31.73 -12.83
N ALA A 5 22.34 -30.70 -13.55
CA ALA A 5 22.73 -29.32 -13.29
C ALA A 5 22.32 -28.86 -11.87
N LEU A 6 21.18 -29.34 -11.36
CA LEU A 6 20.75 -29.07 -9.98
C LEU A 6 21.62 -29.79 -8.95
N ALA A 7 22.01 -31.03 -9.21
CA ALA A 7 22.92 -31.79 -8.35
C ALA A 7 24.32 -31.15 -8.29
N ASP A 8 24.83 -30.67 -9.43
CA ASP A 8 26.12 -29.97 -9.50
C ASP A 8 26.04 -28.60 -8.81
N LEU A 9 24.93 -27.87 -8.97
CA LEU A 9 24.66 -26.66 -8.21
C LEU A 9 24.71 -26.96 -6.71
N LEU A 10 24.02 -28.01 -6.23
CA LEU A 10 24.01 -28.37 -4.82
C LEU A 10 25.40 -28.70 -4.28
N LYS A 11 26.19 -29.50 -5.01
CA LYS A 11 27.59 -29.81 -4.65
C LYS A 11 28.45 -28.55 -4.59
N SER A 12 28.25 -27.61 -5.52
CA SER A 12 28.99 -26.35 -5.55
C SER A 12 28.72 -25.46 -4.33
N ARG A 13 27.59 -25.67 -3.62
CA ARG A 13 27.29 -24.98 -2.36
C ARG A 13 28.11 -25.50 -1.17
N GLY A 14 28.78 -26.66 -1.31
CA GLY A 14 29.60 -27.25 -0.24
C GLY A 14 28.79 -27.74 0.97
N CYS A 15 27.50 -28.00 0.81
CA CYS A 15 26.63 -28.52 1.87
C CYS A 15 26.65 -30.07 1.91
N GLU A 16 26.51 -30.62 3.11
CA GLU A 16 26.42 -32.07 3.37
C GLU A 16 24.97 -32.55 3.48
N SER A 17 24.02 -31.64 3.71
CA SER A 17 22.59 -31.93 3.80
C SER A 17 21.73 -30.71 3.47
N VAL A 18 20.49 -30.96 3.06
CA VAL A 18 19.44 -29.97 2.80
C VAL A 18 18.33 -30.13 3.83
N TYR A 19 17.99 -29.05 4.51
CA TYR A 19 16.95 -28.98 5.52
C TYR A 19 15.80 -28.17 4.95
N TYR A 20 14.69 -28.84 4.64
CA TYR A 20 13.44 -28.18 4.28
C TYR A 20 12.59 -27.99 5.53
N PHE A 21 12.06 -26.78 5.71
CA PHE A 21 11.03 -26.51 6.71
C PHE A 21 9.99 -25.53 6.17
N HIS A 22 8.80 -25.60 6.75
CA HIS A 22 7.63 -24.89 6.27
C HIS A 22 7.00 -24.07 7.39
N THR A 23 6.73 -22.79 7.12
CA THR A 23 6.08 -21.85 8.04
C THR A 23 4.69 -21.52 7.48
N ASP A 24 3.70 -22.35 7.81
CA ASP A 24 2.33 -22.14 7.32
C ASP A 24 1.66 -21.01 8.11
N HIS A 25 1.13 -20.01 7.41
CA HIS A 25 0.29 -18.95 7.96
C HIS A 25 -1.10 -19.53 8.21
N PHE A 26 -1.21 -20.28 9.30
CA PHE A 26 -2.35 -21.14 9.58
C PHE A 26 -3.48 -20.34 10.24
N GLU A 27 -4.45 -19.92 9.42
CA GLU A 27 -5.58 -19.07 9.83
C GLU A 27 -6.94 -19.76 9.67
N PRO A 28 -7.23 -20.82 10.46
CA PRO A 28 -8.46 -21.59 10.30
C PRO A 28 -9.74 -20.82 10.69
N TRP A 29 -9.63 -19.68 11.37
CA TRP A 29 -10.77 -18.99 11.99
C TRP A 29 -10.92 -17.52 11.56
N SER A 30 -10.41 -17.13 10.40
CA SER A 30 -10.23 -15.73 9.98
C SER A 30 -11.46 -14.81 10.15
N VAL A 31 -12.69 -15.34 10.09
CA VAL A 31 -13.93 -14.56 10.32
C VAL A 31 -14.69 -15.00 11.59
N ARG A 32 -14.76 -16.31 11.85
CA ARG A 32 -15.50 -16.89 12.97
C ARG A 32 -15.10 -18.35 13.21
N ILE A 33 -15.44 -18.85 14.39
CA ILE A 33 -15.36 -20.27 14.72
C ILE A 33 -16.69 -20.95 14.31
N ASP A 34 -16.66 -21.80 13.30
CA ASP A 34 -17.83 -22.57 12.86
C ASP A 34 -17.46 -23.99 12.39
N ASN A 35 -18.50 -24.83 12.21
CA ASN A 35 -18.32 -26.23 11.83
C ASN A 35 -17.67 -26.40 10.45
N ALA A 36 -17.84 -25.44 9.54
CA ALA A 36 -17.22 -25.51 8.21
C ALA A 36 -15.71 -25.33 8.31
N SER A 37 -15.27 -24.37 9.11
CA SER A 37 -13.87 -24.11 9.42
C SER A 37 -13.23 -25.30 10.13
N ALA A 38 -13.93 -25.92 11.10
CA ALA A 38 -13.45 -27.13 11.77
C ALA A 38 -13.27 -28.31 10.80
N ARG A 39 -14.24 -28.55 9.90
CA ARG A 39 -14.09 -29.58 8.84
C ARG A 39 -12.92 -29.30 7.90
N ALA A 40 -12.66 -28.03 7.59
CA ALA A 40 -11.51 -27.67 6.77
C ALA A 40 -10.19 -28.03 7.46
N VAL A 41 -10.09 -27.84 8.78
CA VAL A 41 -8.93 -28.25 9.58
C VAL A 41 -8.77 -29.78 9.60
N GLU A 42 -9.87 -30.51 9.85
CA GLU A 42 -9.86 -31.98 9.82
C GLU A 42 -9.38 -32.51 8.46
N ARG A 43 -9.87 -31.91 7.37
CA ARG A 43 -9.48 -32.29 6.01
C ARG A 43 -8.04 -31.93 5.67
N MET A 44 -7.55 -30.79 6.14
CA MET A 44 -6.13 -30.42 6.07
C MET A 44 -5.28 -31.51 6.74
N ALA A 45 -5.67 -31.95 7.95
CA ALA A 45 -4.99 -33.02 8.69
C ALA A 45 -4.99 -34.36 7.92
N GLU A 46 -6.14 -34.77 7.38
CA GLU A 46 -6.27 -35.98 6.57
C GLU A 46 -5.35 -35.97 5.35
N MET A 47 -5.31 -34.86 4.63
CA MET A 47 -4.43 -34.67 3.48
C MET A 47 -2.96 -34.66 3.87
N ALA A 48 -2.62 -34.00 4.98
CA ALA A 48 -1.27 -33.95 5.51
C ALA A 48 -0.75 -35.36 5.87
N ARG A 49 -1.59 -36.22 6.46
CA ARG A 49 -1.22 -37.63 6.71
C ARG A 49 -0.93 -38.41 5.43
N ALA A 50 -1.72 -38.16 4.39
CA ALA A 50 -1.63 -38.86 3.12
C ALA A 50 -0.41 -38.46 2.28
N ASN A 51 0.19 -37.29 2.54
CA ASN A 51 1.31 -36.76 1.76
C ASN A 51 2.58 -36.60 2.59
N ARG A 52 3.66 -37.29 2.21
CA ARG A 52 4.93 -37.25 2.94
C ARG A 52 5.55 -35.86 3.05
N TYR A 53 5.28 -34.96 2.10
CA TYR A 53 5.80 -33.58 2.09
C TYR A 53 5.01 -32.63 2.98
N ALA A 54 3.85 -33.06 3.47
CA ALA A 54 2.94 -32.28 4.30
C ALA A 54 2.94 -32.74 5.77
N ARG A 55 3.85 -33.64 6.16
CA ARG A 55 3.96 -34.12 7.55
C ARG A 55 4.81 -33.18 8.37
N ARG A 56 4.49 -33.05 9.66
CA ARG A 56 5.29 -32.28 10.64
C ARG A 56 5.52 -30.82 10.22
N LEU A 57 4.51 -30.18 9.63
CA LEU A 57 4.54 -28.75 9.32
C LEU A 57 4.57 -27.90 10.60
N SER A 58 5.24 -26.74 10.54
CA SER A 58 5.14 -25.70 11.57
C SER A 58 3.99 -24.76 11.23
N LEU A 59 2.93 -24.85 12.03
CA LEU A 59 1.70 -24.09 11.87
C LEU A 59 1.77 -22.83 12.72
N PHE A 60 1.95 -21.68 12.08
CA PHE A 60 1.87 -20.37 12.74
C PHE A 60 0.41 -20.00 12.85
N TYR A 61 -0.16 -20.32 14.00
CA TYR A 61 -1.58 -20.37 14.21
C TYR A 61 -2.13 -19.02 14.66
N ASN A 62 -3.04 -18.49 13.85
CA ASN A 62 -3.83 -17.31 14.18
C ASN A 62 -5.06 -17.75 14.98
N VAL A 63 -4.90 -17.76 16.29
CA VAL A 63 -5.94 -18.12 17.24
C VAL A 63 -7.02 -17.04 17.28
N PHE A 64 -8.29 -17.44 17.16
CA PHE A 64 -9.39 -16.48 17.06
C PHE A 64 -9.68 -15.79 18.40
N VAL A 65 -9.24 -14.55 18.57
CA VAL A 65 -9.63 -13.74 19.73
C VAL A 65 -10.60 -12.66 19.23
N PRO A 66 -11.93 -12.85 19.40
CA PRO A 66 -12.89 -11.86 18.92
C PRO A 66 -12.71 -10.53 19.66
N TYR A 67 -12.97 -9.42 18.99
CA TYR A 67 -12.83 -8.09 19.56
C TYR A 67 -13.92 -7.14 19.04
N ARG A 68 -14.24 -6.13 19.84
CA ARG A 68 -15.27 -5.11 19.56
C ARG A 68 -14.98 -3.82 20.31
N LEU A 69 -15.81 -2.79 20.09
CA LEU A 69 -15.84 -1.63 20.98
C LEU A 69 -16.76 -1.91 22.17
N ASP A 70 -16.47 -1.29 23.31
CA ASP A 70 -17.33 -1.28 24.50
C ASP A 70 -18.75 -0.74 24.22
N SER A 71 -18.90 0.15 23.24
CA SER A 71 -20.20 0.68 22.80
C SER A 71 -21.08 -0.37 22.13
N ASP A 72 -20.51 -1.48 21.67
CA ASP A 72 -21.24 -2.52 20.95
C ASP A 72 -21.92 -3.50 21.93
N GLY A 73 -21.66 -3.39 23.25
CA GLY A 73 -22.31 -4.19 24.28
C GLY A 73 -21.59 -4.18 25.63
N PRO A 74 -22.29 -4.57 26.72
CA PRO A 74 -21.69 -4.61 28.06
C PRO A 74 -20.49 -5.55 28.11
N ILE A 75 -19.45 -5.18 28.87
CA ILE A 75 -18.28 -6.03 29.12
C ILE A 75 -18.71 -7.18 30.03
N GLY A 76 -18.67 -8.41 29.49
CA GLY A 76 -19.04 -9.61 30.22
C GLY A 76 -17.92 -10.11 31.15
N PRO A 77 -18.21 -11.05 32.08
CA PRO A 77 -17.21 -11.59 33.00
C PRO A 77 -16.10 -12.42 32.33
N ALA A 78 -16.32 -12.85 31.08
CA ALA A 78 -15.33 -13.58 30.28
C ALA A 78 -14.57 -12.68 29.28
N ASP A 79 -14.93 -11.40 29.21
CA ASP A 79 -14.27 -10.43 28.33
C ASP A 79 -12.99 -9.88 29.01
N SER A 80 -12.01 -9.48 28.20
CA SER A 80 -10.75 -8.87 28.65
C SER A 80 -10.52 -7.56 27.92
N HIS A 81 -10.01 -6.54 28.62
CA HIS A 81 -9.72 -5.23 28.04
C HIS A 81 -8.60 -4.54 28.81
N VAL A 82 -7.97 -3.57 28.16
CA VAL A 82 -6.98 -2.69 28.79
C VAL A 82 -7.72 -1.64 29.62
N SER A 83 -7.23 -1.33 30.82
CA SER A 83 -7.88 -0.36 31.71
C SER A 83 -7.94 1.02 31.08
N GLY A 84 -9.13 1.62 31.03
CA GLY A 84 -9.35 2.93 30.39
C GLY A 84 -9.42 2.89 28.86
N ASP A 85 -9.35 1.70 28.25
CA ASP A 85 -9.48 1.48 26.82
C ASP A 85 -10.90 1.04 26.44
N ARG A 86 -11.30 1.33 25.19
CA ARG A 86 -12.62 0.98 24.65
C ARG A 86 -12.61 -0.30 23.82
N VAL A 87 -11.43 -0.80 23.45
CA VAL A 87 -11.32 -2.10 22.76
C VAL A 87 -11.46 -3.24 23.76
N VAL A 88 -12.42 -4.13 23.50
CA VAL A 88 -12.72 -5.28 24.33
C VAL A 88 -12.46 -6.56 23.53
N PHE A 89 -11.63 -7.44 24.08
CA PHE A 89 -11.44 -8.80 23.58
C PHE A 89 -12.45 -9.74 24.22
N ASN A 90 -13.29 -10.37 23.41
CA ASN A 90 -14.41 -11.16 23.91
C ASN A 90 -14.01 -12.57 24.32
N GLY A 91 -14.63 -13.01 25.42
CA GLY A 91 -14.57 -14.41 25.83
C GLY A 91 -15.22 -15.31 24.77
N ARG A 92 -14.65 -16.50 24.58
CA ARG A 92 -15.24 -17.52 23.69
C ARG A 92 -16.36 -18.28 24.41
N SER A 93 -17.40 -18.64 23.67
CA SER A 93 -18.43 -19.55 24.19
C SER A 93 -17.87 -20.95 24.42
N GLU A 94 -18.49 -21.74 25.31
CA GLU A 94 -18.08 -23.14 25.51
C GLU A 94 -18.11 -23.95 24.21
N ARG A 95 -19.07 -23.66 23.32
CA ARG A 95 -19.15 -24.31 22.01
C ARG A 95 -17.91 -24.01 21.17
N HIS A 96 -17.46 -22.75 21.15
CA HIS A 96 -16.24 -22.35 20.45
C HIS A 96 -15.01 -23.03 21.04
N GLU A 97 -14.89 -23.07 22.38
CA GLU A 97 -13.79 -23.75 23.09
C GLU A 97 -13.76 -25.25 22.79
N ARG A 98 -14.93 -25.92 22.72
CA ARG A 98 -15.00 -27.33 22.31
C ARG A 98 -14.57 -27.52 20.86
N LEU A 99 -15.15 -26.75 19.93
CA LEU A 99 -14.92 -26.94 18.50
C LEU A 99 -13.46 -26.69 18.10
N THR A 100 -12.85 -25.63 18.62
CA THR A 100 -11.43 -25.32 18.37
C THR A 100 -10.52 -26.40 18.93
N ARG A 101 -10.72 -26.81 20.18
CA ARG A 101 -9.94 -27.89 20.80
C ARG A 101 -10.05 -29.20 20.01
N ASP A 102 -11.25 -29.59 19.64
CA ASP A 102 -11.49 -30.88 18.98
C ASP A 102 -10.86 -30.89 17.56
N ALA A 103 -10.82 -29.75 16.87
CA ALA A 103 -10.18 -29.61 15.56
C ALA A 103 -8.64 -29.45 15.63
N ILE A 104 -8.12 -28.66 16.58
CA ILE A 104 -6.69 -28.30 16.65
C ILE A 104 -5.85 -29.36 17.36
N ARG A 105 -6.35 -29.96 18.45
CA ARG A 105 -5.57 -30.90 19.26
C ARG A 105 -5.00 -32.08 18.46
N PRO A 106 -5.77 -32.73 17.56
CA PRO A 106 -5.25 -33.85 16.77
C PRO A 106 -4.03 -33.49 15.92
N LEU A 107 -3.95 -32.26 15.38
CA LEU A 107 -2.81 -31.80 14.58
C LEU A 107 -1.49 -31.95 15.34
N VAL A 108 -1.50 -31.65 16.64
CA VAL A 108 -0.30 -31.71 17.48
C VAL A 108 -0.10 -33.11 18.06
N THR A 109 -1.16 -33.72 18.61
CA THR A 109 -1.01 -34.98 19.37
C THR A 109 -0.92 -36.22 18.49
N ALA A 110 -1.65 -36.25 17.37
CA ALA A 110 -1.70 -37.38 16.45
C ALA A 110 -0.78 -37.17 15.23
N ASP A 111 -0.80 -35.96 14.66
CA ASP A 111 -0.14 -35.69 13.37
C ASP A 111 1.27 -35.10 13.51
N SER A 112 1.68 -34.79 14.74
CA SER A 112 2.99 -34.26 15.09
C SER A 112 3.33 -32.95 14.35
N HIS A 113 2.31 -32.16 14.00
CA HIS A 113 2.50 -30.77 13.59
C HIS A 113 2.98 -29.93 14.77
N GLU A 114 3.81 -28.96 14.47
CA GLU A 114 4.27 -27.99 15.43
C GLU A 114 3.34 -26.78 15.45
N MET A 115 3.11 -26.24 16.64
CA MET A 115 2.28 -25.07 16.83
C MET A 115 3.13 -23.86 17.19
N HIS A 116 2.90 -22.76 16.51
CA HIS A 116 3.54 -21.46 16.68
C HIS A 116 2.49 -20.35 16.63
N LEU A 117 2.89 -19.10 16.85
CA LEU A 117 1.95 -18.00 16.96
C LEU A 117 1.99 -17.10 15.73
N HIS A 118 0.81 -16.82 15.18
CA HIS A 118 0.57 -15.83 14.15
C HIS A 118 -0.39 -14.78 14.69
N VAL A 119 -0.08 -13.49 14.53
CA VAL A 119 -0.95 -12.39 15.00
C VAL A 119 -1.21 -11.38 13.89
N HIS A 120 -2.48 -11.03 13.76
CA HIS A 120 -2.93 -9.82 13.07
C HIS A 120 -3.39 -8.80 14.12
N HIS A 121 -2.73 -7.65 14.16
CA HIS A 121 -3.07 -6.58 15.09
C HIS A 121 -3.38 -5.24 14.44
N GLU A 122 -3.31 -5.18 13.11
CA GLU A 122 -3.61 -3.99 12.30
C GLU A 122 -5.08 -3.53 12.36
N PHE A 123 -5.98 -4.36 12.93
CA PHE A 123 -7.40 -4.03 13.05
C PHE A 123 -7.76 -3.33 14.36
N TRP A 124 -6.90 -3.40 15.38
CA TRP A 124 -7.16 -2.89 16.73
C TRP A 124 -5.94 -2.23 17.39
N THR A 125 -4.89 -1.99 16.62
CA THR A 125 -3.78 -1.06 16.94
C THR A 125 -3.72 0.03 15.86
N ARG A 126 -3.08 1.16 16.18
CA ARG A 126 -2.98 2.26 15.20
C ARG A 126 -2.07 1.90 14.03
N ASN A 127 -2.48 2.36 12.85
CA ASN A 127 -1.71 2.33 11.62
C ASN A 127 -2.17 3.46 10.68
N THR A 128 -1.45 3.66 9.59
CA THR A 128 -1.79 4.66 8.56
C THR A 128 -2.63 4.09 7.42
N SER A 129 -3.02 2.81 7.49
CA SER A 129 -3.96 2.22 6.54
C SER A 129 -5.40 2.47 6.96
N HIS A 130 -6.30 2.45 5.99
CA HIS A 130 -7.74 2.55 6.23
C HIS A 130 -8.38 1.16 6.14
N PHE A 131 -8.12 0.31 7.13
CA PHE A 131 -8.92 -0.89 7.31
C PHE A 131 -10.35 -0.47 7.69
N ASP A 132 -11.33 -0.86 6.87
CA ASP A 132 -12.72 -0.44 7.06
C ASP A 132 -13.42 -1.29 8.14
N HIS A 133 -12.94 -1.18 9.38
CA HIS A 133 -13.49 -1.84 10.55
C HIS A 133 -13.79 -0.82 11.66
N PRO A 134 -14.95 -0.90 12.37
CA PRO A 134 -15.30 0.07 13.41
C PRO A 134 -14.22 0.28 14.47
N VAL A 135 -13.60 -0.82 14.92
CA VAL A 135 -12.50 -0.77 15.91
C VAL A 135 -11.27 -0.09 15.31
N SER A 136 -10.90 -0.39 14.06
CA SER A 136 -9.76 0.24 13.39
C SER A 136 -9.94 1.76 13.25
N ARG A 137 -11.14 2.21 12.85
CA ARG A 137 -11.47 3.64 12.79
C ARG A 137 -11.36 4.31 14.15
N TRP A 138 -11.84 3.65 15.21
CA TRP A 138 -11.75 4.18 16.56
C TRP A 138 -10.31 4.27 17.05
N VAL A 139 -9.51 3.21 16.92
CA VAL A 139 -8.11 3.24 17.39
C VAL A 139 -7.30 4.27 16.63
N ASN A 140 -7.46 4.38 15.31
CA ASN A 140 -6.76 5.38 14.50
C ASN A 140 -7.14 6.82 14.85
N ALA A 141 -8.38 7.05 15.33
CA ALA A 141 -8.83 8.37 15.74
C ALA A 141 -8.52 8.71 17.20
N CYS A 142 -8.52 7.72 18.10
CA CYS A 142 -8.63 7.96 19.56
C CYS A 142 -7.58 7.21 20.41
N SER A 143 -6.84 6.25 19.86
CA SER A 143 -5.87 5.44 20.64
C SER A 143 -4.51 6.16 20.84
N THR A 144 -3.71 5.64 21.76
CA THR A 144 -2.33 6.06 22.04
C THR A 144 -1.36 4.92 21.78
N SER A 145 -0.06 5.23 21.69
CA SER A 145 0.98 4.20 21.51
C SER A 145 1.02 3.24 22.69
N GLU A 146 0.81 3.77 23.90
CA GLU A 146 0.76 2.97 25.11
C GLU A 146 -0.45 2.03 25.13
N ALA A 147 -1.63 2.51 24.71
CA ALA A 147 -2.80 1.65 24.58
C ALA A 147 -2.60 0.55 23.53
N ASP A 148 -1.98 0.85 22.39
CA ASP A 148 -1.66 -0.16 21.37
C ASP A 148 -0.70 -1.24 21.91
N ARG A 149 0.34 -0.84 22.66
CA ARG A 149 1.28 -1.75 23.35
C ARG A 149 0.57 -2.64 24.35
N GLN A 150 -0.27 -2.06 25.20
CA GLN A 150 -1.02 -2.79 26.22
C GLN A 150 -2.04 -3.76 25.60
N ARG A 151 -2.70 -3.38 24.50
CA ARG A 151 -3.59 -4.30 23.76
C ARG A 151 -2.81 -5.46 23.15
N LEU A 152 -1.64 -5.19 22.57
CA LEU A 152 -0.82 -6.23 21.96
C LEU A 152 -0.29 -7.20 23.02
N ASP A 153 0.20 -6.68 24.15
CA ASP A 153 0.62 -7.48 25.30
C ASP A 153 -0.52 -8.35 25.85
N LEU A 154 -1.72 -7.78 26.01
CA LEU A 154 -2.92 -8.52 26.39
C LEU A 154 -3.30 -9.59 25.37
N LEU A 155 -3.25 -9.29 24.07
CA LEU A 155 -3.55 -10.28 23.05
C LEU A 155 -2.57 -11.45 23.11
N PHE A 156 -1.27 -11.20 23.22
CA PHE A 156 -0.28 -12.28 23.32
C PHE A 156 -0.59 -13.22 24.48
N LYS A 157 -0.94 -12.67 25.65
CA LYS A 157 -1.40 -13.47 26.80
C LYS A 157 -2.63 -14.32 26.45
N LEU A 158 -3.69 -13.70 25.93
CA LEU A 158 -4.95 -14.39 25.60
C LEU A 158 -4.74 -15.49 24.54
N SER A 159 -3.93 -15.19 23.53
CA SER A 159 -3.59 -16.13 22.45
C SER A 159 -2.83 -17.34 22.98
N LYS A 160 -1.82 -17.14 23.84
CA LYS A 160 -1.09 -18.25 24.47
C LYS A 160 -1.99 -19.14 25.31
N GLU A 161 -2.84 -18.53 26.14
CA GLU A 161 -3.77 -19.26 26.99
C GLU A 161 -4.77 -20.08 26.17
N ALA A 162 -5.30 -19.49 25.08
CA ALA A 162 -6.21 -20.18 24.17
C ALA A 162 -5.51 -21.35 23.46
N ILE A 163 -4.32 -21.14 22.91
CA ILE A 163 -3.54 -22.20 22.26
C ILE A 163 -3.26 -23.33 23.26
N ALA A 164 -2.82 -23.03 24.48
CA ALA A 164 -2.52 -24.02 25.50
C ALA A 164 -3.73 -24.91 25.83
N ARG A 165 -4.93 -24.32 25.93
CA ARG A 165 -6.20 -25.07 26.12
C ARG A 165 -6.51 -25.98 24.93
N GLU A 166 -6.36 -25.46 23.72
CA GLU A 166 -6.65 -26.20 22.49
C GLU A 166 -5.70 -27.39 22.29
N ILE A 167 -4.38 -27.16 22.38
CA ILE A 167 -3.38 -28.22 22.23
C ILE A 167 -3.29 -29.15 23.44
N GLY A 168 -3.81 -28.74 24.60
CA GLY A 168 -3.85 -29.54 25.83
C GLY A 168 -2.51 -29.62 26.59
N ARG A 169 -1.61 -28.67 26.38
CA ARG A 169 -0.32 -28.54 27.10
C ARG A 169 0.12 -27.07 27.18
N PRO A 170 0.99 -26.69 28.13
CA PRO A 170 1.52 -25.32 28.22
C PRO A 170 2.18 -24.87 26.90
N PHE A 171 2.05 -23.58 26.58
CA PHE A 171 2.56 -22.97 25.35
C PHE A 171 3.57 -21.88 25.67
N GLU A 172 4.72 -22.27 26.23
CA GLU A 172 5.68 -21.32 26.82
C GLU A 172 6.80 -20.86 25.91
N ARG A 173 7.13 -21.64 24.87
CA ARG A 173 8.19 -21.33 23.91
C ARG A 173 7.68 -21.54 22.51
N TRP A 174 7.78 -20.52 21.68
CA TRP A 174 7.17 -20.50 20.35
C TRP A 174 7.91 -19.54 19.41
N ALA A 175 7.76 -19.75 18.10
CA ALA A 175 8.23 -18.82 17.08
C ALA A 175 7.06 -17.94 16.59
N PHE A 176 7.39 -16.76 16.09
CA PHE A 176 6.43 -15.74 15.66
C PHE A 176 6.39 -15.58 14.14
N VAL A 177 5.20 -15.31 13.62
CA VAL A 177 4.98 -14.71 12.30
C VAL A 177 4.00 -13.55 12.46
N HIS A 178 4.30 -12.43 11.83
CA HIS A 178 3.48 -11.24 11.81
C HIS A 178 2.51 -11.26 10.61
N GLY A 179 1.23 -10.95 10.85
CA GLY A 179 0.23 -10.75 9.81
C GLY A 179 0.59 -9.60 8.87
N ASN A 180 0.56 -9.81 7.55
CA ASN A 180 1.07 -8.85 6.55
C ASN A 180 2.58 -8.51 6.64
N TRP A 181 3.38 -9.29 7.38
CA TRP A 181 4.86 -9.27 7.36
C TRP A 181 5.52 -7.93 7.76
N ALA A 182 4.99 -7.24 8.78
CA ALA A 182 5.42 -5.90 9.18
C ALA A 182 5.91 -5.81 10.63
N LEU A 183 6.88 -6.67 11.00
CA LEU A 183 7.45 -6.72 12.36
C LEU A 183 7.98 -5.37 12.84
N ASN A 184 7.71 -5.03 14.11
CA ASN A 184 8.31 -3.96 14.89
C ASN A 184 8.20 -2.58 14.22
N ALA A 185 6.99 -2.25 13.76
CA ALA A 185 6.65 -1.02 13.04
C ALA A 185 7.49 -0.77 11.77
N SER A 186 7.90 -1.84 11.08
CA SER A 186 8.63 -1.73 9.81
C SER A 186 7.79 -1.22 8.64
N ASP A 187 6.46 -1.26 8.77
CA ASP A 187 5.52 -0.65 7.84
C ASP A 187 4.39 0.08 8.59
N PRO A 188 4.36 1.43 8.58
CA PRO A 188 3.36 2.21 9.29
C PRO A 188 1.93 1.98 8.77
N LEU A 189 1.76 1.46 7.54
CA LEU A 189 0.45 1.07 7.02
C LEU A 189 -0.13 -0.14 7.74
N ILE A 190 0.71 -0.97 8.36
CA ILE A 190 0.28 -2.21 9.03
C ILE A 190 0.42 -2.09 10.56
N CYS A 191 1.59 -1.65 11.03
CA CYS A 191 1.97 -1.68 12.43
C CYS A 191 2.71 -0.39 12.82
N GLN A 192 2.35 0.20 13.97
CA GLN A 192 3.10 1.31 14.59
C GLN A 192 3.70 0.94 15.96
N VAL A 193 3.66 -0.34 16.36
CA VAL A 193 4.20 -0.79 17.64
C VAL A 193 5.70 -1.05 17.51
N SER A 194 6.51 -0.14 18.05
CA SER A 194 7.97 -0.11 17.90
C SER A 194 8.75 -0.99 18.88
N ASP A 195 8.10 -1.54 19.90
CA ASP A 195 8.65 -2.44 20.91
C ASP A 195 8.05 -3.86 20.82
N GLU A 196 7.47 -4.21 19.66
CA GLU A 196 6.85 -5.51 19.41
C GLU A 196 7.78 -6.70 19.72
N MET A 197 9.05 -6.64 19.32
CA MET A 197 10.02 -7.71 19.64
C MET A 197 10.20 -7.90 21.15
N SER A 198 10.21 -6.80 21.92
CA SER A 198 10.28 -6.86 23.38
C SER A 198 9.04 -7.51 23.96
N ILE A 199 7.85 -7.16 23.46
CA ILE A 199 6.58 -7.77 23.88
C ILE A 199 6.59 -9.28 23.59
N ILE A 200 6.96 -9.68 22.36
CA ILE A 200 7.06 -11.09 21.95
C ILE A 200 7.97 -11.88 22.91
N MET A 201 9.16 -11.35 23.20
CA MET A 201 10.12 -12.00 24.09
C MET A 201 9.59 -12.15 25.52
N ARG A 202 8.90 -11.15 26.07
CA ARG A 202 8.27 -11.24 27.41
C ARG A 202 7.25 -12.37 27.51
N HIS A 203 6.60 -12.70 26.39
CA HIS A 203 5.63 -13.79 26.30
C HIS A 203 6.24 -15.14 25.89
N GLY A 204 7.57 -15.25 25.80
CA GLY A 204 8.28 -16.51 25.51
C GLY A 204 8.54 -16.77 24.02
N GLY A 205 8.34 -15.77 23.16
CA GLY A 205 8.65 -15.87 21.74
C GLY A 205 10.16 -15.89 21.48
N LEU A 206 10.62 -16.92 20.76
CA LEU A 206 12.04 -17.19 20.51
C LEU A 206 12.63 -16.36 19.38
N GLY A 207 11.78 -15.98 18.41
CA GLY A 207 12.20 -15.27 17.23
C GLY A 207 11.12 -15.19 16.16
N ASP A 208 11.39 -14.39 15.15
CA ASP A 208 10.49 -14.12 14.04
C ASP A 208 10.89 -14.91 12.78
N PHE A 209 9.88 -15.47 12.12
CA PHE A 209 9.95 -16.19 10.86
C PHE A 209 9.04 -15.54 9.81
N SER A 210 8.83 -14.23 9.86
CA SER A 210 8.06 -13.50 8.84
C SER A 210 8.84 -13.33 7.53
N PHE A 211 10.18 -13.33 7.58
CA PHE A 211 10.99 -12.99 6.40
C PHE A 211 11.46 -14.21 5.58
N PRO A 212 11.61 -14.10 4.25
CA PRO A 212 11.40 -12.89 3.43
C PRO A 212 9.93 -12.45 3.42
N ALA A 213 9.69 -11.16 3.62
CA ALA A 213 8.37 -10.56 3.68
C ALA A 213 7.77 -10.43 2.27
N GLY A 214 6.44 -10.49 2.18
CA GLY A 214 5.73 -10.16 0.93
C GLY A 214 5.98 -8.71 0.48
N ARG A 215 6.32 -7.82 1.42
CA ARG A 215 6.70 -6.42 1.18
C ARG A 215 8.21 -6.27 1.33
N GLY A 216 8.93 -6.21 0.21
CA GLY A 216 10.40 -6.24 0.22
C GLY A 216 11.08 -5.09 1.00
N TYR A 217 10.40 -3.97 1.24
CA TYR A 217 10.94 -2.90 2.09
C TYR A 217 10.90 -3.24 3.58
N CYS A 218 10.11 -4.22 4.02
CA CYS A 218 10.13 -4.74 5.39
C CYS A 218 11.29 -5.71 5.63
N ASP A 219 11.86 -6.30 4.57
CA ASP A 219 12.95 -7.27 4.70
C ASP A 219 14.15 -6.67 5.46
N PRO A 220 14.74 -7.40 6.43
CA PRO A 220 15.99 -7.00 7.05
C PRO A 220 17.10 -6.84 6.02
N ARG A 221 18.01 -5.90 6.28
CA ARG A 221 19.21 -5.67 5.47
C ARG A 221 20.14 -6.89 5.46
N LEU A 222 20.21 -7.63 6.56
CA LEU A 222 20.97 -8.87 6.64
C LEU A 222 20.22 -10.01 5.95
N GLU A 223 20.72 -10.45 4.79
CA GLU A 223 20.16 -11.57 4.02
C GLU A 223 20.59 -12.95 4.56
N ARG A 224 20.58 -13.15 5.88
CA ARG A 224 20.85 -14.44 6.55
C ARG A 224 20.25 -14.42 7.97
N PRO A 225 20.04 -15.57 8.64
CA PRO A 225 19.56 -15.59 10.01
C PRO A 225 20.51 -14.86 10.97
N PHE A 226 19.94 -14.07 11.88
CA PHE A 226 20.69 -13.21 12.79
C PHE A 226 19.92 -13.00 14.10
N THR A 227 20.58 -12.40 15.08
CA THR A 227 19.94 -11.95 16.33
C THR A 227 20.16 -10.46 16.52
N CYS A 228 19.24 -9.78 17.20
CA CYS A 228 19.39 -8.37 17.58
C CYS A 228 18.84 -8.13 18.99
N LYS A 229 19.18 -7.00 19.60
CA LYS A 229 18.62 -6.56 20.89
C LYS A 229 17.23 -5.95 20.64
N PRO A 230 16.21 -6.28 21.44
CA PRO A 230 14.84 -5.81 21.23
C PRO A 230 14.65 -4.37 21.71
N ILE A 231 15.26 -3.40 21.02
CA ILE A 231 15.12 -1.97 21.37
C ILE A 231 13.78 -1.41 20.86
N ASP A 232 13.20 -0.46 21.61
CA ASP A 232 11.97 0.24 21.24
C ASP A 232 12.25 1.26 20.12
N LEU A 233 12.17 0.80 18.87
CA LEU A 233 12.40 1.59 17.67
C LEU A 233 11.76 0.93 16.46
N ALA A 234 11.13 1.72 15.58
CA ALA A 234 10.64 1.21 14.30
C ALA A 234 11.77 0.53 13.51
N ARG A 235 11.51 -0.68 13.01
CA ARG A 235 12.47 -1.50 12.27
C ARG A 235 13.81 -1.68 13.04
N ALA A 236 13.74 -1.81 14.36
CA ALA A 236 14.90 -1.93 15.25
C ALA A 236 15.92 -2.99 14.81
N TYR A 237 15.49 -4.08 14.17
CA TYR A 237 16.37 -5.14 13.70
C TYR A 237 17.40 -4.73 12.63
N ASP A 238 17.23 -3.58 11.98
CA ASP A 238 18.22 -3.00 11.06
C ASP A 238 19.04 -1.84 11.69
N ASP A 239 18.67 -1.38 12.88
CA ASP A 239 19.34 -0.27 13.55
C ASP A 239 20.64 -0.76 14.22
N PRO A 240 21.79 -0.08 14.02
CA PRO A 240 23.06 -0.48 14.63
C PRO A 240 23.03 -0.59 16.16
N ARG A 241 22.17 0.17 16.86
CA ARG A 241 22.00 0.12 18.32
C ARG A 241 21.38 -1.20 18.79
N SER A 242 20.60 -1.87 17.94
CA SER A 242 20.14 -3.23 18.21
C SER A 242 21.26 -4.27 18.07
N ASP A 243 22.44 -3.85 17.58
CA ASP A 243 23.63 -4.70 17.43
C ASP A 243 23.28 -5.99 16.65
N PRO A 244 22.78 -5.91 15.40
CA PRO A 244 22.36 -7.09 14.65
C PRO A 244 23.57 -7.97 14.31
N ARG A 245 23.53 -9.25 14.71
CA ARG A 245 24.65 -10.19 14.56
C ARG A 245 24.21 -11.49 13.88
N PRO A 246 24.82 -11.87 12.75
CA PRO A 246 24.55 -13.14 12.10
C PRO A 246 24.75 -14.34 13.01
N VAL A 247 23.90 -15.35 12.87
CA VAL A 247 24.10 -16.68 13.48
C VAL A 247 25.04 -17.48 12.59
N ASP A 248 26.14 -17.98 13.15
CA ASP A 248 27.13 -18.83 12.49
C ASP A 248 27.79 -19.81 13.47
N ALA A 249 28.70 -20.64 12.98
CA ALA A 249 29.48 -21.55 13.81
C ALA A 249 30.23 -20.79 14.91
N GLN A 250 29.94 -21.12 16.18
CA GLN A 250 30.58 -20.54 17.36
C GLN A 250 30.40 -19.01 17.50
N SER A 251 29.38 -18.41 16.90
CA SER A 251 29.15 -16.95 17.03
C SER A 251 28.74 -16.51 18.43
N ARG A 252 28.13 -17.40 19.24
CA ARG A 252 27.62 -17.15 20.60
C ARG A 252 26.67 -15.95 20.68
N VAL A 253 25.77 -15.82 19.71
CA VAL A 253 24.82 -14.70 19.62
C VAL A 253 23.38 -15.10 19.95
N MET A 254 23.07 -16.39 20.06
CA MET A 254 21.74 -16.89 20.43
C MET A 254 21.64 -16.99 21.96
N GLY A 255 21.28 -15.87 22.61
CA GLY A 255 21.12 -15.77 24.05
C GLY A 255 19.81 -15.08 24.47
N PRO A 256 19.41 -15.19 25.76
CA PRO A 256 18.08 -14.75 26.24
C PRO A 256 17.83 -13.24 26.12
N GLY A 257 18.87 -12.42 26.01
CA GLY A 257 18.75 -10.97 25.80
C GLY A 257 18.65 -10.53 24.33
N ARG A 258 18.48 -11.47 23.40
CA ARG A 258 18.51 -11.20 21.96
C ARG A 258 17.35 -11.90 21.25
N PHE A 259 16.72 -11.20 20.33
CA PHE A 259 15.64 -11.70 19.50
C PHE A 259 16.20 -12.31 18.22
N PHE A 260 15.79 -13.54 17.90
CA PHE A 260 16.18 -14.21 16.66
C PHE A 260 15.30 -13.77 15.50
N ILE A 261 15.90 -13.59 14.32
CA ILE A 261 15.20 -13.27 13.08
C ILE A 261 15.71 -14.19 11.99
N TRP A 262 14.79 -14.96 11.40
CA TRP A 262 15.05 -15.69 10.17
C TRP A 262 14.96 -14.74 8.98
N ASN A 263 16.04 -14.59 8.22
CA ASN A 263 16.00 -13.98 6.89
C ASN A 263 16.91 -14.75 5.91
N SER A 264 16.67 -14.58 4.61
CA SER A 264 17.41 -15.27 3.55
C SER A 264 17.40 -14.49 2.24
N PRO A 265 18.37 -14.71 1.32
CA PRO A 265 18.40 -14.01 0.03
C PRO A 265 17.23 -14.37 -0.90
N ILE A 266 16.63 -15.56 -0.72
CA ILE A 266 15.42 -15.93 -1.44
C ILE A 266 14.27 -14.98 -1.06
N LYS A 267 13.52 -14.50 -2.05
CA LYS A 267 12.39 -13.57 -1.83
C LYS A 267 11.08 -14.34 -1.62
N ALA A 268 10.08 -13.69 -1.04
CA ALA A 268 8.78 -14.30 -0.71
C ALA A 268 8.11 -14.97 -1.91
N THR A 269 8.14 -14.32 -3.08
CA THR A 269 7.57 -14.84 -4.34
C THR A 269 8.20 -16.16 -4.81
N HIS A 270 9.40 -16.51 -4.34
CA HIS A 270 10.09 -17.75 -4.68
C HIS A 270 10.08 -18.79 -3.56
N SER A 271 9.63 -18.43 -2.37
CA SER A 271 9.48 -19.32 -1.21
C SER A 271 8.01 -19.58 -0.84
N SER A 272 7.06 -18.95 -1.53
CA SER A 272 5.62 -19.20 -1.39
C SER A 272 5.20 -20.50 -2.08
N LEU A 273 4.31 -21.26 -1.43
CA LEU A 273 3.59 -22.40 -2.00
C LEU A 273 2.12 -22.08 -2.31
N ASP A 274 1.72 -20.81 -2.30
CA ASP A 274 0.33 -20.37 -2.49
C ASP A 274 -0.17 -20.63 -3.92
N TYR A 275 -0.68 -21.83 -4.17
CA TYR A 275 -1.26 -22.28 -5.45
C TYR A 275 -2.47 -21.45 -5.94
N TYR A 276 -3.19 -20.75 -5.05
CA TYR A 276 -4.28 -19.88 -5.47
C TYR A 276 -3.79 -18.65 -6.29
N SER A 277 -2.51 -18.29 -6.18
CA SER A 277 -1.89 -17.24 -7.00
C SER A 277 -1.63 -17.74 -8.44
N ALA A 278 -2.13 -17.01 -9.43
CA ALA A 278 -1.92 -17.34 -10.84
C ALA A 278 -0.42 -17.35 -11.23
N ALA A 279 0.35 -16.39 -10.71
CA ALA A 279 1.80 -16.32 -10.94
C ALA A 279 2.52 -17.57 -10.38
N ASN A 280 2.12 -18.01 -9.19
CA ASN A 280 2.68 -19.22 -8.57
C ASN A 280 2.34 -20.48 -9.38
N ARG A 281 1.09 -20.63 -9.85
CA ARG A 281 0.73 -21.78 -10.72
C ARG A 281 1.58 -21.86 -11.97
N THR A 282 1.83 -20.72 -12.62
CA THR A 282 2.69 -20.68 -13.81
C THR A 282 4.13 -21.06 -13.46
N LEU A 283 4.64 -20.59 -12.31
CA LEU A 283 5.99 -20.93 -11.85
C LEU A 283 6.12 -22.43 -11.50
N PHE A 284 5.12 -23.02 -10.84
CA PHE A 284 5.16 -24.40 -10.36
C PHE A 284 5.14 -25.44 -11.49
N LYS A 285 4.66 -25.07 -12.68
CA LYS A 285 4.81 -25.88 -13.91
C LYS A 285 6.27 -26.08 -14.34
N THR A 286 7.22 -25.37 -13.73
CA THR A 286 8.66 -25.47 -14.02
C THR A 286 9.45 -25.89 -12.78
N PRO A 287 9.34 -27.14 -12.32
CA PRO A 287 9.89 -27.57 -11.03
C PRO A 287 11.40 -27.37 -10.92
N GLU A 288 12.16 -27.59 -11.99
CA GLU A 288 13.62 -27.41 -12.00
C GLU A 288 14.03 -25.94 -11.80
N ARG A 289 13.19 -25.00 -12.27
CA ARG A 289 13.43 -23.56 -12.06
C ARG A 289 13.21 -23.18 -10.60
N VAL A 290 12.15 -23.73 -9.99
CA VAL A 290 11.87 -23.51 -8.56
C VAL A 290 12.99 -24.09 -7.71
N VAL A 291 13.34 -25.36 -7.92
CA VAL A 291 14.41 -26.03 -7.18
C VAL A 291 15.74 -25.33 -7.41
N GLY A 292 16.09 -24.94 -8.64
CA GLY A 292 17.31 -24.17 -8.91
C GLY A 292 17.37 -22.85 -8.14
N THR A 293 16.23 -22.17 -8.00
CA THR A 293 16.13 -20.95 -7.18
C THR A 293 16.31 -21.26 -5.69
N TRP A 294 15.64 -22.30 -5.18
CA TRP A 294 15.81 -22.74 -3.79
C TRP A 294 17.26 -23.08 -3.48
N LEU A 295 17.92 -23.88 -4.31
CA LEU A 295 19.30 -24.32 -4.08
C LEU A 295 20.33 -23.17 -4.17
N SER A 296 20.08 -22.19 -5.05
CA SER A 296 20.99 -21.05 -5.24
C SER A 296 20.80 -19.92 -4.24
N LYS A 297 19.57 -19.66 -3.78
CA LYS A 297 19.21 -18.49 -2.96
C LYS A 297 18.91 -18.81 -1.49
N SER A 298 18.84 -20.08 -1.12
CA SER A 298 18.73 -20.50 0.28
C SER A 298 20.06 -20.35 1.04
N VAL A 299 19.96 -20.21 2.36
CA VAL A 299 21.11 -19.96 3.24
C VAL A 299 21.81 -21.26 3.57
N CYS A 300 23.14 -21.27 3.52
CA CYS A 300 23.96 -22.38 3.99
C CYS A 300 24.65 -22.00 5.30
N LEU A 301 24.43 -22.77 6.36
CA LEU A 301 24.99 -22.57 7.70
C LEU A 301 25.54 -23.92 8.20
N GLY A 302 26.77 -23.97 8.71
CA GLY A 302 27.32 -25.20 9.27
C GLY A 302 27.46 -26.38 8.29
N LYS A 303 27.52 -26.11 6.97
CA LYS A 303 27.39 -27.08 5.86
C LYS A 303 25.99 -27.68 5.66
N GLN A 304 24.96 -27.09 6.25
CA GLN A 304 23.56 -27.44 5.96
C GLN A 304 22.92 -26.33 5.13
N LEU A 305 22.20 -26.69 4.07
CA LEU A 305 21.41 -25.74 3.28
C LEU A 305 19.97 -25.71 3.79
N PHE A 306 19.47 -24.55 4.18
CA PHE A 306 18.11 -24.41 4.73
C PHE A 306 17.14 -23.80 3.73
N VAL A 307 16.18 -24.60 3.27
CA VAL A 307 15.09 -24.17 2.38
C VAL A 307 13.84 -23.91 3.23
N LYS A 308 13.54 -22.63 3.43
CA LYS A 308 12.30 -22.18 4.07
C LYS A 308 11.22 -21.93 3.02
N THR A 309 10.00 -22.38 3.27
CA THR A 309 8.81 -22.01 2.48
C THR A 309 7.66 -21.56 3.37
N HIS A 310 6.67 -20.87 2.81
CA HIS A 310 5.43 -20.47 3.49
C HIS A 310 4.20 -20.70 2.59
N ALA A 311 3.03 -20.78 3.20
CA ALA A 311 1.73 -20.82 2.52
C ALA A 311 0.61 -20.33 3.44
N HIS A 312 -0.57 -20.09 2.88
CA HIS A 312 -1.81 -19.83 3.61
C HIS A 312 -2.76 -21.01 3.41
N SER A 313 -2.44 -22.16 4.02
CA SER A 313 -3.15 -23.43 3.75
C SER A 313 -4.66 -23.38 4.02
N MET A 314 -5.11 -22.48 4.90
CA MET A 314 -6.52 -22.33 5.27
C MET A 314 -7.29 -21.27 4.46
N LYS A 315 -6.67 -20.68 3.43
CA LYS A 315 -7.34 -19.68 2.60
C LYS A 315 -8.58 -20.25 1.90
N SER A 316 -9.66 -19.47 1.84
CA SER A 316 -10.95 -19.88 1.26
C SER A 316 -10.84 -20.37 -0.20
N ASP A 317 -9.87 -19.86 -0.97
CA ASP A 317 -9.59 -20.29 -2.34
C ASP A 317 -9.31 -21.79 -2.45
N TYR A 318 -8.80 -22.42 -1.39
CA TYR A 318 -8.55 -23.86 -1.35
C TYR A 318 -9.80 -24.70 -1.09
N ARG A 319 -10.97 -24.11 -0.77
CA ARG A 319 -12.27 -24.82 -0.62
C ARG A 319 -12.19 -26.12 0.19
N LEU A 320 -11.40 -26.12 1.26
CA LEU A 320 -11.16 -27.32 2.07
C LEU A 320 -12.44 -27.84 2.75
N ALA A 321 -13.36 -26.94 3.12
CA ALA A 321 -14.62 -27.31 3.74
C ALA A 321 -15.60 -28.05 2.80
N ASP A 322 -15.44 -27.91 1.48
CA ASP A 322 -16.45 -28.25 0.47
C ASP A 322 -16.16 -29.55 -0.31
N GLY A 323 -15.26 -30.42 0.18
CA GLY A 323 -15.05 -31.75 -0.40
C GLY A 323 -14.15 -31.85 -1.65
N ASP A 324 -13.87 -30.76 -2.37
CA ASP A 324 -13.12 -30.84 -3.65
C ASP A 324 -11.71 -30.21 -3.65
N GLY A 325 -11.41 -29.34 -2.68
CA GLY A 325 -10.13 -28.66 -2.59
C GLY A 325 -8.97 -29.48 -2.03
N CYS A 326 -7.73 -28.98 -2.08
CA CYS A 326 -6.59 -29.57 -1.37
C CYS A 326 -5.61 -28.53 -0.84
N ILE A 327 -4.81 -28.93 0.15
CA ILE A 327 -3.76 -28.08 0.74
C ILE A 327 -2.61 -27.87 -0.27
N PRO A 328 -1.82 -26.78 -0.15
CA PRO A 328 -0.70 -26.49 -1.04
C PRO A 328 0.17 -27.69 -1.39
N HIS A 329 0.66 -28.42 -0.38
CA HIS A 329 1.57 -29.55 -0.55
C HIS A 329 0.97 -30.72 -1.33
N CYS A 330 -0.35 -30.81 -1.43
CA CYS A 330 -1.06 -31.87 -2.14
C CYS A 330 -1.40 -31.52 -3.60
N HIS A 331 -1.04 -30.33 -4.09
CA HIS A 331 -1.16 -30.02 -5.51
C HIS A 331 -0.11 -30.79 -6.33
N PRO A 332 -0.48 -31.41 -7.47
CA PRO A 332 0.45 -32.17 -8.31
C PRO A 332 1.70 -31.40 -8.73
N ASP A 333 1.55 -30.12 -9.09
CA ASP A 333 2.69 -29.28 -9.50
C ASP A 333 3.67 -29.05 -8.34
N ILE A 334 3.16 -28.90 -7.11
CA ILE A 334 3.99 -28.73 -5.91
C ILE A 334 4.67 -30.05 -5.53
N ILE A 335 3.98 -31.18 -5.63
CA ILE A 335 4.57 -32.51 -5.47
C ILE A 335 5.73 -32.70 -6.45
N ALA A 336 5.56 -32.30 -7.72
CA ALA A 336 6.61 -32.39 -8.73
C ALA A 336 7.87 -31.57 -8.39
N ILE A 337 7.72 -30.41 -7.71
CA ILE A 337 8.84 -29.61 -7.20
C ILE A 337 9.60 -30.39 -6.13
N PHE A 338 8.90 -30.97 -5.14
CA PHE A 338 9.54 -31.76 -4.09
C PHE A 338 10.20 -33.04 -4.62
N ASP A 339 9.57 -33.72 -5.57
CA ASP A 339 10.16 -34.87 -6.25
C ASP A 339 11.42 -34.46 -7.03
N CYS A 340 11.43 -33.29 -7.66
CA CYS A 340 12.61 -32.73 -8.33
C CYS A 340 13.74 -32.44 -7.32
N LEU A 341 13.42 -31.82 -6.18
CA LEU A 341 14.39 -31.57 -5.11
C LEU A 341 14.99 -32.87 -4.57
N SER A 342 14.15 -33.88 -4.32
CA SER A 342 14.60 -35.22 -3.87
C SER A 342 15.57 -35.83 -4.87
N ARG A 343 15.22 -35.86 -6.17
CA ARG A 343 16.10 -36.41 -7.22
C ARG A 343 17.43 -35.67 -7.32
N ALA A 344 17.42 -34.34 -7.18
CA ALA A 344 18.65 -33.54 -7.19
C ALA A 344 19.55 -33.88 -5.99
N CYS A 345 18.97 -34.05 -4.80
CA CYS A 345 19.69 -34.45 -3.57
C CYS A 345 20.27 -35.86 -3.69
N ASP A 346 19.47 -36.84 -4.14
CA ASP A 346 19.89 -38.23 -4.37
C ASP A 346 21.05 -38.31 -5.37
N ARG A 347 20.95 -37.58 -6.48
CA ARG A 347 22.00 -37.51 -7.50
C ARG A 347 23.27 -36.86 -6.99
N ALA A 348 23.14 -35.90 -6.07
CA ALA A 348 24.26 -35.26 -5.40
C ALA A 348 24.86 -36.08 -4.26
N ARG A 349 24.17 -37.13 -3.80
CA ARG A 349 24.46 -37.89 -2.56
C ARG A 349 24.48 -36.99 -1.32
N ILE A 350 23.53 -36.06 -1.27
CA ILE A 350 23.33 -35.12 -0.16
C ILE A 350 21.99 -35.43 0.48
N GLU A 351 21.95 -35.57 1.80
CA GLU A 351 20.74 -35.97 2.52
C GLU A 351 19.70 -34.84 2.52
N LEU A 352 18.43 -35.14 2.19
CA LEU A 352 17.31 -34.21 2.32
C LEU A 352 16.49 -34.54 3.57
N LYS A 353 16.34 -33.57 4.48
CA LYS A 353 15.56 -33.67 5.72
C LYS A 353 14.38 -32.72 5.72
N PHE A 354 13.25 -33.20 6.19
CA PHE A 354 12.07 -32.40 6.49
C PHE A 354 12.06 -32.14 7.99
N VAL A 355 12.23 -30.89 8.39
CA VAL A 355 12.36 -30.49 9.79
C VAL A 355 11.33 -29.40 10.14
N THR A 356 11.04 -29.32 11.43
CA THR A 356 10.21 -28.30 12.08
C THR A 356 11.04 -27.05 12.42
N VAL A 357 10.38 -25.95 12.76
CA VAL A 357 11.04 -24.71 13.19
C VAL A 357 11.75 -24.92 14.53
N ASN A 358 11.20 -25.66 15.49
CA ASN A 358 11.94 -26.02 16.71
C ASN A 358 13.22 -26.82 16.42
N GLU A 359 13.18 -27.79 15.50
CA GLU A 359 14.39 -28.52 15.09
C GLU A 359 15.40 -27.58 14.43
N VAL A 360 14.96 -26.65 13.57
CA VAL A 360 15.83 -25.60 13.01
C VAL A 360 16.47 -24.77 14.12
N MET A 361 15.69 -24.29 15.10
CA MET A 361 16.21 -23.52 16.23
C MET A 361 17.21 -24.33 17.06
N GLN A 362 16.94 -25.61 17.33
CA GLN A 362 17.87 -26.50 18.04
C GLN A 362 19.19 -26.67 17.26
N HIS A 363 19.11 -26.84 15.94
CA HIS A 363 20.29 -26.91 15.08
C HIS A 363 21.11 -25.62 15.12
N LEU A 364 20.45 -24.46 15.03
CA LEU A 364 21.11 -23.15 15.09
C LEU A 364 21.75 -22.88 16.45
N HIS A 365 21.11 -23.24 17.56
CA HIS A 365 21.70 -23.12 18.90
C HIS A 365 22.97 -23.99 19.06
N SER A 366 22.93 -25.22 18.54
CA SER A 366 24.09 -26.12 18.52
C SER A 366 25.24 -25.54 17.68
N LEU A 367 24.92 -25.00 16.50
CA LEU A 367 25.88 -24.34 15.62
C LEU A 367 26.52 -23.12 16.28
N ASP A 368 25.73 -22.27 16.93
CA ASP A 368 26.17 -21.04 17.62
C ASP A 368 27.15 -21.30 18.78
N GLY A 369 27.25 -22.55 19.25
CA GLY A 369 28.13 -22.96 20.35
C GLY A 369 27.48 -22.84 21.73
N GLY A 370 26.15 -22.70 21.79
CA GLY A 370 25.39 -22.71 23.05
C GLY A 370 25.25 -24.11 23.64
N GLN A 371 25.11 -24.21 24.96
CA GLN A 371 24.64 -25.45 25.58
C GLN A 371 23.19 -25.69 25.12
N VAL A 372 22.94 -26.83 24.49
CA VAL A 372 21.60 -27.23 24.06
C VAL A 372 20.75 -27.43 25.32
N GLU A 373 19.86 -26.49 25.63
CA GLU A 373 18.66 -26.85 26.41
C GLU A 373 17.91 -27.86 25.55
N THR A 374 17.94 -29.13 25.93
CA THR A 374 17.33 -30.22 25.17
C THR A 374 15.83 -29.96 25.04
N TYR A 375 15.37 -29.79 23.80
CA TYR A 375 13.96 -29.77 23.41
C TYR A 375 13.38 -31.19 23.62
N SER A 376 13.02 -31.55 24.85
CA SER A 376 12.31 -32.80 25.13
C SER A 376 10.80 -32.60 24.99
N ASP A 377 10.19 -33.44 24.15
CA ASP A 377 8.73 -33.65 24.10
C ASP A 377 8.28 -34.11 25.50
N PRO A 378 7.33 -33.42 26.18
CA PRO A 378 6.84 -33.84 27.49
C PRO A 378 5.85 -34.98 27.31
N ARG A 379 6.32 -36.12 26.79
CA ARG A 379 5.75 -37.42 27.10
C ARG A 379 6.67 -38.03 28.14
N VAL A 380 6.11 -38.28 29.32
CA VAL A 380 6.77 -38.87 30.51
C VAL A 380 7.51 -37.85 31.38
N ALA A 381 6.79 -37.23 32.31
CA ALA A 381 7.25 -37.06 33.70
C ALA A 381 6.09 -36.56 34.58
N THR A 382 5.73 -37.40 35.55
CA THR A 382 4.78 -37.15 36.63
C THR A 382 5.34 -36.18 37.67
N ALA A 383 4.49 -35.24 38.11
CA ALA A 383 4.42 -34.59 39.43
C ALA A 383 5.67 -33.87 39.98
N SER A 384 5.54 -32.56 40.21
CA SER A 384 5.57 -31.87 41.53
C SER A 384 5.95 -30.39 41.34
N LEU A 385 5.03 -29.48 41.67
CA LEU A 385 5.29 -28.03 41.73
C LEU A 385 5.88 -27.68 43.10
N PRO A 386 6.93 -26.84 43.19
CA PRO A 386 7.23 -26.09 44.40
C PRO A 386 6.57 -24.70 44.33
N GLU A 387 5.84 -24.37 45.39
CA GLU A 387 5.24 -23.07 45.66
C GLU A 387 6.32 -21.96 45.75
N ALA A 388 6.10 -20.85 45.05
CA ALA A 388 6.90 -19.64 45.21
C ALA A 388 6.15 -18.66 46.13
N ASN A 389 6.62 -18.58 47.37
CA ASN A 389 6.25 -17.59 48.36
C ASN A 389 6.63 -16.18 47.90
N PHE A 390 5.68 -15.25 47.97
CA PHE A 390 5.95 -13.81 47.96
C PHE A 390 6.34 -13.34 49.37
N PRO A 391 7.41 -12.55 49.53
CA PRO A 391 7.54 -11.67 50.68
C PRO A 391 7.27 -10.21 50.29
N SER A 392 6.38 -9.61 51.06
CA SER A 392 6.05 -8.19 51.12
C SER A 392 7.17 -7.34 51.75
N THR A 393 7.28 -6.09 51.26
CA THR A 393 7.64 -4.84 51.98
C THR A 393 8.88 -4.82 52.88
N GLY A 394 9.81 -3.90 52.58
CA GLY A 394 10.82 -3.45 53.54
C GLY A 394 11.73 -2.38 52.97
N SER A 395 11.62 -1.18 53.51
CA SER A 395 12.40 0.03 53.23
C SER A 395 13.82 0.00 53.82
N GLN A 396 14.64 0.93 53.31
CA GLN A 396 15.80 1.62 53.92
C GLN A 396 17.24 1.17 53.60
N ASP A 397 17.94 2.15 53.01
CA ASP A 397 19.28 2.68 53.27
C ASP A 397 20.55 1.91 52.84
N ALA A 398 21.25 2.48 51.85
CA ALA A 398 22.72 2.53 51.77
C ALA A 398 23.18 3.57 50.71
N PRO A 399 24.43 4.08 50.78
CA PRO A 399 24.73 5.51 50.71
C PRO A 399 25.40 6.02 49.42
N GLU A 400 25.46 7.36 49.35
CA GLU A 400 26.10 8.21 48.35
C GLU A 400 27.53 7.79 47.95
N ALA A 401 27.76 7.75 46.64
CA ALA A 401 29.05 8.04 46.02
C ALA A 401 28.82 9.09 44.92
N ALA A 402 29.33 10.29 45.15
CA ALA A 402 29.29 11.40 44.23
C ALA A 402 30.18 11.10 43.01
N ASP A 403 29.60 11.18 41.82
CA ASP A 403 30.36 11.37 40.59
C ASP A 403 29.72 12.51 39.79
N VAL A 404 30.58 13.38 39.29
CA VAL A 404 30.26 14.73 38.81
C VAL A 404 29.43 14.65 37.53
N ALA A 405 28.13 14.89 37.63
CA ALA A 405 27.24 15.00 36.48
C ALA A 405 27.50 16.33 35.75
N ALA A 406 28.00 16.24 34.52
CA ALA A 406 27.82 17.30 33.53
C ALA A 406 26.31 17.59 33.37
N PRO A 407 25.89 18.84 33.15
CA PRO A 407 24.47 19.17 33.08
C PRO A 407 23.82 18.38 31.94
N PHE A 408 22.95 17.45 32.33
CA PHE A 408 22.11 16.69 31.41
C PHE A 408 21.14 17.70 30.78
N GLU A 409 21.40 18.12 29.54
CA GLU A 409 20.41 18.89 28.78
C GLU A 409 19.16 18.01 28.65
N PRO A 410 17.96 18.52 28.99
CA PRO A 410 16.74 17.74 28.89
C PRO A 410 16.51 17.37 27.43
N ALA A 411 16.58 16.07 27.13
CA ALA A 411 16.29 15.56 25.79
C ALA A 411 14.88 15.97 25.37
N LEU A 412 14.73 16.48 24.15
CA LEU A 412 13.44 16.83 23.57
C LEU A 412 12.52 15.61 23.57
N ALA A 413 11.26 15.79 23.97
CA ALA A 413 10.27 14.73 23.94
C ALA A 413 10.11 14.16 22.51
N PRO A 414 9.97 12.83 22.33
CA PRO A 414 9.76 12.24 21.02
C PRO A 414 8.56 12.89 20.33
N THR A 415 8.74 13.35 19.09
CA THR A 415 7.69 14.01 18.33
C THR A 415 7.40 13.30 17.01
N THR A 416 6.15 13.39 16.55
CA THR A 416 5.78 12.98 15.19
C THR A 416 5.47 14.22 14.35
N PRO A 417 5.70 14.20 13.03
CA PRO A 417 5.35 15.33 12.17
C PRO A 417 3.86 15.70 12.24
N HIS A 418 2.98 14.73 12.48
CA HIS A 418 1.55 14.99 12.70
C HIS A 418 1.28 15.74 14.00
N ALA A 419 1.93 15.37 15.11
CA ALA A 419 1.78 16.09 16.38
C ALA A 419 2.26 17.55 16.23
N VAL A 420 3.40 17.76 15.57
CA VAL A 420 3.90 19.11 15.23
C VAL A 420 2.90 19.86 14.34
N SER A 421 2.33 19.20 13.33
CA SER A 421 1.34 19.79 12.42
C SER A 421 0.08 20.29 13.16
N VAL A 422 -0.48 19.48 14.06
CA VAL A 422 -1.63 19.85 14.90
C VAL A 422 -1.29 21.00 15.83
N GLU A 423 -0.12 20.95 16.46
CA GLU A 423 0.37 22.00 17.36
C GLU A 423 0.55 23.33 16.60
N LEU A 424 1.17 23.32 15.43
CA LEU A 424 1.33 24.48 14.55
C LEU A 424 -0.03 25.08 14.14
N ALA A 425 -1.03 24.23 13.85
CA ALA A 425 -2.37 24.70 13.51
C ALA A 425 -3.02 25.46 14.67
N ALA A 426 -2.93 24.90 15.88
CA ALA A 426 -3.48 25.52 17.08
C ALA A 426 -2.75 26.83 17.41
N MET A 427 -1.41 26.81 17.37
CA MET A 427 -0.57 27.97 17.62
C MET A 427 -0.88 29.11 16.67
N HIS A 428 -1.02 28.84 15.38
CA HIS A 428 -1.27 29.92 14.43
C HIS A 428 -2.68 30.46 14.49
N ARG A 429 -3.69 29.63 14.81
CA ARG A 429 -5.02 30.15 15.15
C ARG A 429 -4.95 31.06 16.37
N ALA A 430 -4.16 30.73 17.39
CA ALA A 430 -3.96 31.58 18.56
C ALA A 430 -3.23 32.90 18.21
N TRP A 431 -2.19 32.84 17.37
CA TRP A 431 -1.52 34.03 16.83
C TRP A 431 -2.51 34.93 16.09
N MET A 432 -3.29 34.37 15.15
CA MET A 432 -4.26 35.13 14.35
C MET A 432 -5.36 35.77 15.20
N ASN A 433 -5.76 35.13 16.31
CA ASN A 433 -6.73 35.65 17.27
C ASN A 433 -6.12 36.63 18.30
N GLY A 434 -4.82 36.90 18.24
CA GLY A 434 -4.10 37.79 19.15
C GLY A 434 -3.24 38.79 18.39
N GLU A 435 -1.93 38.77 18.62
CA GLU A 435 -0.97 39.71 18.01
C GLU A 435 -0.94 39.68 16.46
N GLY A 436 -1.45 38.61 15.85
CA GLY A 436 -1.58 38.43 14.41
C GLY A 436 -2.79 39.14 13.79
N GLU A 437 -3.80 39.53 14.58
CA GLU A 437 -5.04 40.16 14.11
C GLU A 437 -4.79 41.48 13.35
N ARG A 438 -3.76 42.22 13.76
CA ARG A 438 -3.38 43.51 13.16
C ARG A 438 -2.80 43.41 11.74
N PHE A 439 -2.51 42.20 11.27
CA PHE A 439 -1.97 41.99 9.93
C PHE A 439 -3.10 41.57 8.98
N PRO A 440 -3.00 41.86 7.66
CA PRO A 440 -3.95 41.40 6.64
C PRO A 440 -4.16 39.88 6.65
N VAL A 441 -4.98 39.28 5.80
CA VAL A 441 -5.09 37.80 5.69
C VAL A 441 -4.03 37.26 4.72
N ASP A 442 -3.39 36.11 5.00
CA ASP A 442 -2.41 35.46 4.09
C ASP A 442 -3.11 34.24 3.49
N ASP A 443 -3.51 34.34 2.23
CA ASP A 443 -4.38 33.35 1.59
C ASP A 443 -3.73 31.96 1.52
N LEU A 444 -2.40 31.89 1.39
CA LEU A 444 -1.67 30.63 1.39
C LEU A 444 -1.82 29.90 2.73
N TYR A 445 -1.57 30.60 3.84
CA TYR A 445 -1.63 29.99 5.17
C TYR A 445 -3.06 29.81 5.70
N GLN A 446 -4.01 30.64 5.26
CA GLN A 446 -5.43 30.38 5.49
C GLN A 446 -5.87 29.08 4.82
N THR A 447 -5.42 28.86 3.58
CA THR A 447 -5.71 27.62 2.86
C THR A 447 -5.10 26.43 3.62
N LYS A 448 -3.82 26.51 4.04
CA LYS A 448 -3.18 25.47 4.87
C LYS A 448 -3.94 25.18 6.18
N LEU A 449 -4.42 26.22 6.87
CA LEU A 449 -5.19 26.07 8.10
C LEU A 449 -6.57 25.42 7.87
N SER A 450 -7.23 25.76 6.76
CA SER A 450 -8.55 25.20 6.40
C SER A 450 -8.48 23.74 5.95
N GLY A 451 -7.39 23.35 5.28
CA GLY A 451 -7.14 21.99 4.81
C GLY A 451 -6.61 21.02 5.87
N HIS A 452 -6.33 21.48 7.10
CA HIS A 452 -5.69 20.69 8.18
C HIS A 452 -4.28 20.17 7.81
N THR A 453 -3.57 20.81 6.87
CA THR A 453 -2.23 20.44 6.38
C THR A 453 -1.24 21.59 6.62
N THR A 454 -0.86 21.82 7.88
CA THR A 454 0.07 22.92 8.22
C THR A 454 1.50 22.66 7.73
N LEU A 455 1.84 21.38 7.58
CA LEU A 455 3.01 20.88 6.87
C LEU A 455 2.56 20.16 5.59
N GLU A 456 3.14 20.53 4.47
CA GLU A 456 2.87 19.94 3.16
C GLU A 456 3.61 18.61 2.97
N ALA A 457 3.14 17.80 2.03
CA ALA A 457 3.75 16.51 1.71
C ALA A 457 5.25 16.64 1.33
N TYR A 458 5.63 17.71 0.65
CA TYR A 458 7.03 17.98 0.33
C TYR A 458 7.86 18.39 1.56
N GLU A 459 7.30 19.12 2.53
CA GLU A 459 7.99 19.50 3.77
C GLU A 459 8.30 18.23 4.60
N LEU A 460 7.35 17.29 4.63
CA LEU A 460 7.54 15.98 5.27
C LEU A 460 8.59 15.13 4.55
N ALA A 461 8.58 15.11 3.22
CA ALA A 461 9.54 14.36 2.43
C ALA A 461 10.97 14.92 2.58
N VAL A 462 11.12 16.24 2.56
CA VAL A 462 12.41 16.92 2.80
C VAL A 462 12.91 16.65 4.22
N ALA A 463 12.06 16.76 5.25
CA ALA A 463 12.45 16.47 6.62
C ALA A 463 12.89 15.02 6.81
N ALA A 464 12.16 14.05 6.25
CA ALA A 464 12.51 12.64 6.28
C ALA A 464 13.85 12.38 5.57
N ALA A 465 14.06 12.99 4.39
CA ALA A 465 15.29 12.85 3.64
C ALA A 465 16.51 13.41 4.39
N ILE A 466 16.34 14.53 5.10
CA ILE A 466 17.38 15.12 5.95
C ILE A 466 17.71 14.20 7.12
N CYS A 467 16.70 13.69 7.83
CA CYS A 467 16.91 12.77 8.97
C CYS A 467 17.61 11.48 8.57
N GLU A 468 17.31 10.95 7.38
CA GLU A 468 17.95 9.75 6.85
C GLU A 468 19.44 9.98 6.53
N ARG A 469 19.79 11.17 6.03
CA ARG A 469 21.11 11.45 5.44
C ARG A 469 22.08 12.10 6.42
N TYR A 470 21.58 12.89 7.36
CA TYR A 470 22.41 13.79 8.15
C TYR A 470 22.24 13.50 9.65
N PRO A 471 23.34 13.26 10.38
CA PRO A 471 23.28 13.18 11.83
C PRO A 471 23.02 14.58 12.42
N ALA A 472 21.94 14.70 13.18
CA ALA A 472 21.46 15.99 13.70
C ALA A 472 22.52 16.78 14.49
N ALA A 473 23.31 16.09 15.32
CA ALA A 473 24.37 16.71 16.12
C ALA A 473 25.50 17.35 15.29
N ALA A 474 25.76 16.85 14.07
CA ALA A 474 26.84 17.32 13.20
C ALA A 474 26.33 18.17 12.02
N THR A 475 25.06 18.60 12.06
CA THR A 475 24.41 19.26 10.93
C THR A 475 23.69 20.53 11.40
N ARG A 476 23.92 21.62 10.69
CA ARG A 476 23.15 22.86 10.81
C ARG A 476 22.28 23.03 9.57
N ILE A 477 21.00 23.28 9.78
CA ILE A 477 20.03 23.61 8.75
C ILE A 477 19.91 25.12 8.63
N VAL A 478 19.95 25.63 7.40
CA VAL A 478 19.66 27.03 7.10
C VAL A 478 18.45 27.09 6.19
N GLU A 479 17.29 27.50 6.72
CA GLU A 479 16.05 27.60 5.95
C GLU A 479 15.83 29.02 5.43
N ILE A 480 15.71 29.17 4.11
CA ILE A 480 15.45 30.44 3.44
C ILE A 480 13.98 30.48 3.03
N GLY A 481 13.27 31.51 3.51
CA GLY A 481 11.84 31.68 3.31
C GLY A 481 11.00 30.74 4.17
N SER A 482 11.29 30.72 5.48
CA SER A 482 10.65 29.81 6.43
C SER A 482 9.14 30.03 6.62
N GLY A 483 8.60 31.13 6.07
CA GLY A 483 7.21 31.50 6.26
C GLY A 483 6.91 31.74 7.73
N TRP A 484 5.85 31.13 8.23
CA TRP A 484 5.54 31.04 9.66
C TRP A 484 6.39 30.04 10.48
N GLY A 485 7.36 29.34 9.87
CA GLY A 485 8.36 28.52 10.57
C GLY A 485 8.02 27.04 10.76
N GLY A 486 7.04 26.49 10.03
CA GLY A 486 6.58 25.11 10.22
C GLY A 486 7.68 24.06 10.04
N LEU A 487 8.40 24.08 8.92
CA LEU A 487 9.49 23.14 8.64
C LEU A 487 10.67 23.34 9.59
N ALA A 488 11.08 24.59 9.88
CA ALA A 488 12.10 24.88 10.88
C ALA A 488 11.80 24.27 12.25
N ILE A 489 10.56 24.42 12.73
CA ILE A 489 10.13 23.86 14.02
C ILE A 489 10.20 22.33 13.98
N LEU A 490 9.73 21.71 12.90
CA LEU A 490 9.81 20.25 12.75
C LEU A 490 11.27 19.78 12.81
N LEU A 491 12.17 20.38 12.03
CA LEU A 491 13.58 19.99 11.99
C LEU A 491 14.29 20.23 13.33
N ALA A 492 14.01 21.35 14.01
CA ALA A 492 14.58 21.61 15.34
C ALA A 492 14.09 20.60 16.39
N ARG A 493 12.82 20.22 16.33
CA ARG A 493 12.27 19.16 17.21
C ARG A 493 12.78 17.76 16.88
N LEU A 494 13.26 17.53 15.66
CA LEU A 494 13.98 16.32 15.26
C LEU A 494 15.46 16.35 15.68
N GLY A 495 15.89 17.41 16.38
CA GLY A 495 17.21 17.53 16.98
C GLY A 495 18.23 18.33 16.17
N PHE A 496 17.83 18.88 15.01
CA PHE A 496 18.73 19.71 14.21
C PHE A 496 18.87 21.11 14.79
N GLU A 497 20.02 21.73 14.57
CA GLU A 497 20.14 23.17 14.75
C GLU A 497 19.64 23.87 13.49
N VAL A 498 18.67 24.77 13.64
CA VAL A 498 17.99 25.45 12.54
C VAL A 498 18.14 26.96 12.66
N PHE A 499 18.63 27.57 11.59
CA PHE A 499 18.71 29.01 11.40
C PHE A 499 17.78 29.43 10.24
N ALA A 500 16.70 30.13 10.55
CA ALA A 500 15.65 30.47 9.59
C ALA A 500 15.72 31.93 9.13
N PHE A 501 15.39 32.19 7.87
CA PHE A 501 15.21 33.52 7.27
C PHE A 501 13.80 33.69 6.74
N GLU A 502 13.15 34.81 7.06
CA GLU A 502 11.85 35.18 6.49
C GLU A 502 11.82 36.68 6.16
N GLY A 503 11.56 36.98 4.89
CA GLY A 503 11.62 38.34 4.35
C GLY A 503 10.32 39.14 4.46
N ASN A 504 9.17 38.47 4.52
CA ASN A 504 7.89 39.13 4.69
C ASN A 504 7.69 39.49 6.17
N LEU A 505 7.53 40.78 6.48
CA LEU A 505 7.42 41.28 7.85
C LEU A 505 6.35 40.59 8.69
N ARG A 506 5.21 40.22 8.09
CA ARG A 506 4.16 39.51 8.80
C ARG A 506 4.53 38.06 9.07
N ARG A 507 5.01 37.34 8.05
CA ARG A 507 5.42 35.94 8.21
C ARG A 507 6.58 35.85 9.18
N HIS A 508 7.50 36.82 9.16
CA HIS A 508 8.58 36.98 10.13
C HIS A 508 8.04 37.17 11.55
N ALA A 509 7.08 38.08 11.74
CA ALA A 509 6.44 38.27 13.05
C ALA A 509 5.73 36.99 13.56
N ALA A 510 5.02 36.28 12.68
CA ALA A 510 4.37 35.01 13.01
C ALA A 510 5.39 33.91 13.35
N CYS A 511 6.45 33.78 12.54
CA CYS A 511 7.55 32.83 12.77
C CYS A 511 8.25 33.11 14.09
N LYS A 512 8.55 34.38 14.38
CA LYS A 512 9.14 34.80 15.65
C LYS A 512 8.25 34.38 16.81
N TRP A 513 6.95 34.67 16.73
CA TRP A 513 6.01 34.29 17.78
C TRP A 513 5.92 32.76 17.94
N HIS A 514 5.85 32.00 16.85
CA HIS A 514 5.85 30.53 16.93
C HIS A 514 7.15 29.99 17.54
N PHE A 515 8.31 30.55 17.19
CA PHE A 515 9.58 30.15 17.77
C PHE A 515 9.66 30.50 19.27
N ASP A 516 9.13 31.65 19.68
CA ASP A 516 9.03 32.04 21.09
C ASP A 516 8.15 31.05 21.88
N GLN A 517 6.98 30.68 21.34
CA GLN A 517 6.08 29.69 21.94
C GLN A 517 6.74 28.30 22.02
N GLN A 518 7.40 27.85 20.94
CA GLN A 518 8.10 26.57 20.92
C GLN A 518 9.25 26.54 21.93
N ARG A 519 10.01 27.62 22.08
CA ARG A 519 11.10 27.70 23.06
C ARG A 519 10.60 27.78 24.50
N GLN A 520 9.45 28.44 24.72
CA GLN A 520 8.79 28.47 26.03
C GLN A 520 8.30 27.06 26.43
N GLN A 521 7.71 26.34 25.48
CA GLN A 521 7.19 24.99 25.70
C GLN A 521 8.29 23.93 25.76
N TYR A 522 9.37 24.11 24.98
CA TYR A 522 10.51 23.22 24.89
C TYR A 522 11.83 24.00 25.06
N PRO A 523 12.29 24.21 26.30
CA PRO A 523 13.49 25.01 26.59
C PRO A 523 14.77 24.53 25.91
N ALA A 524 14.86 23.24 25.55
CA ALA A 524 15.99 22.69 24.78
C ALA A 524 16.12 23.30 23.37
N LEU A 525 15.06 23.94 22.84
CA LEU A 525 15.09 24.64 21.56
C LEU A 525 15.73 26.03 21.63
N GLN A 526 16.09 26.53 22.82
CA GLN A 526 16.53 27.91 23.02
C GLN A 526 17.72 28.29 22.12
N ASN A 527 18.64 27.34 21.91
CA ASN A 527 19.86 27.52 21.13
C ASN A 527 19.81 26.84 19.74
N SER A 528 18.83 25.98 19.48
CA SER A 528 18.73 25.20 18.24
C SER A 528 17.65 25.69 17.27
N LEU A 529 16.83 26.67 17.66
CA LEU A 529 15.81 27.27 16.80
C LEU A 529 15.98 28.79 16.78
N VAL A 530 16.66 29.29 15.74
CA VAL A 530 17.05 30.70 15.62
C VAL A 530 16.41 31.33 14.39
N LEU A 531 15.78 32.50 14.56
CA LEU A 531 15.26 33.32 13.47
C LEU A 531 16.17 34.52 13.24
N ALA A 532 16.59 34.74 11.99
CA ALA A 532 17.37 35.90 11.58
C ALA A 532 16.61 37.22 11.85
N PRO A 533 17.31 38.36 12.04
CA PRO A 533 16.67 39.67 12.04
C PRO A 533 15.83 39.88 10.78
N ALA A 534 14.73 40.63 10.91
CA ALA A 534 13.83 40.90 9.79
C ALA A 534 14.59 41.54 8.62
N GLY A 535 14.46 40.95 7.43
CA GLY A 535 15.06 41.45 6.20
C GLY A 535 15.22 40.35 5.16
N LEU A 536 15.79 40.71 4.02
CA LEU A 536 15.82 39.85 2.84
C LEU A 536 17.17 39.12 2.73
N PHE A 537 17.14 37.83 2.42
CA PHE A 537 18.34 37.08 2.05
C PHE A 537 18.75 37.47 0.62
N PRO A 538 20.06 37.60 0.28
CA PRO A 538 21.23 37.40 1.14
C PRO A 538 21.68 38.66 1.90
N ALA A 539 21.00 39.80 1.78
CA ALA A 539 21.44 41.07 2.40
C ALA A 539 21.57 40.99 3.93
N THR A 540 20.81 40.11 4.57
CA THR A 540 20.83 39.86 6.02
C THR A 540 21.60 38.61 6.42
N PHE A 541 22.25 37.91 5.48
CA PHE A 541 22.95 36.65 5.73
C PHE A 541 24.27 36.88 6.47
N PRO A 542 24.36 36.59 7.79
CA PRO A 542 25.58 36.82 8.55
C PRO A 542 26.49 35.58 8.47
N SER A 543 27.79 35.76 8.70
CA SER A 543 28.73 34.63 8.79
C SER A 543 28.37 33.64 9.91
N THR A 544 27.71 34.10 10.98
CA THR A 544 27.27 33.28 12.11
C THR A 544 26.13 32.30 11.79
N ALA A 545 25.45 32.46 10.64
CA ALA A 545 24.44 31.52 10.20
C ALA A 545 25.06 30.17 9.80
N LEU A 546 26.34 30.15 9.44
CA LEU A 546 27.09 28.93 9.15
C LEU A 546 27.82 28.44 10.40
N ALA A 547 27.83 27.12 10.60
CA ALA A 547 28.67 26.46 11.60
C ALA A 547 29.98 26.02 10.94
N GLU A 548 31.12 26.37 11.55
CA GLU A 548 32.44 26.01 11.00
C GLU A 548 32.78 24.52 11.17
N ASP A 549 32.16 23.88 12.17
CA ASP A 549 32.41 22.51 12.62
C ASP A 549 31.30 21.52 12.21
N LYS A 550 30.30 21.97 11.46
CA LYS A 550 29.14 21.16 11.04
C LYS A 550 28.94 21.20 9.53
N ILE A 551 28.18 20.23 9.03
CA ILE A 551 27.63 20.26 7.68
C ILE A 551 26.50 21.28 7.65
N ASN A 552 26.60 22.27 6.76
CA ASN A 552 25.59 23.31 6.56
C ASN A 552 24.69 22.92 5.39
N VAL A 553 23.42 22.62 5.67
CA VAL A 553 22.41 22.27 4.66
C VAL A 553 21.45 23.43 4.48
N GLY A 554 21.50 24.08 3.32
CA GLY A 554 20.53 25.11 2.92
C GLY A 554 19.23 24.50 2.42
N ILE A 555 18.09 25.09 2.79
CA ILE A 555 16.76 24.69 2.33
C ILE A 555 16.01 25.89 1.78
N CYS A 556 15.42 25.75 0.60
CA CYS A 556 14.52 26.74 0.00
C CYS A 556 13.19 26.07 -0.39
N THR A 557 12.21 26.12 0.51
CA THR A 557 10.85 25.58 0.29
C THR A 557 9.90 26.70 -0.08
N ASN A 558 9.50 26.77 -1.35
CA ASN A 558 8.52 27.73 -1.88
C ASN A 558 8.82 29.21 -1.57
N ILE A 559 9.88 29.75 -2.18
CA ILE A 559 10.32 31.15 -2.04
C ILE A 559 9.92 32.02 -3.25
N THR A 560 8.62 32.25 -3.43
CA THR A 560 8.10 33.10 -4.51
C THR A 560 7.66 34.48 -4.00
N SER A 561 8.23 35.53 -4.58
CA SER A 561 7.91 36.94 -4.30
C SER A 561 8.50 37.84 -5.39
N SER A 562 8.04 39.09 -5.49
CA SER A 562 8.65 40.05 -6.43
C SER A 562 10.15 40.22 -6.20
N TYR A 563 10.59 40.26 -4.93
CA TYR A 563 12.01 40.36 -4.60
C TYR A 563 12.79 39.10 -5.01
N SER A 564 12.31 37.91 -4.65
CA SER A 564 13.02 36.67 -4.97
C SER A 564 13.02 36.37 -6.47
N ALA A 565 12.01 36.82 -7.22
CA ALA A 565 12.01 36.78 -8.69
C ALA A 565 13.13 37.66 -9.30
N GLU A 566 13.38 38.84 -8.75
CA GLU A 566 14.46 39.72 -9.21
C GLU A 566 15.86 39.25 -8.75
N ASN A 567 15.92 38.47 -7.66
CA ASN A 567 17.18 38.17 -6.95
C ASN A 567 17.53 36.67 -6.85
N TYR A 568 16.80 35.75 -7.50
CA TYR A 568 17.03 34.30 -7.35
C TYR A 568 18.46 33.86 -7.67
N ARG A 569 19.15 34.55 -8.59
CA ARG A 569 20.56 34.29 -8.91
C ARG A 569 21.49 34.68 -7.76
N ALA A 570 21.26 35.84 -7.14
CA ALA A 570 22.03 36.28 -5.98
C ALA A 570 21.76 35.39 -4.76
N ILE A 571 20.50 34.93 -4.59
CA ILE A 571 20.12 33.95 -3.56
C ILE A 571 20.85 32.62 -3.79
N ALA A 572 20.81 32.08 -5.02
CA ALA A 572 21.53 30.84 -5.36
C ALA A 572 23.04 30.96 -5.14
N HIS A 573 23.64 32.09 -5.54
CA HIS A 573 25.05 32.33 -5.35
C HIS A 573 25.46 32.40 -3.87
N ALA A 574 24.68 33.11 -3.04
CA ALA A 574 24.93 33.14 -1.60
C ALA A 574 24.72 31.76 -0.95
N ALA A 575 23.73 30.99 -1.43
CA ALA A 575 23.49 29.62 -0.99
C ALA A 575 24.62 28.64 -1.36
N ALA A 576 25.52 29.01 -2.28
CA ALA A 576 26.72 28.23 -2.58
C ALA A 576 27.71 28.18 -1.40
N SER A 577 27.54 29.03 -0.39
CA SER A 577 28.31 28.93 0.86
C SER A 577 27.91 27.74 1.75
N PHE A 578 26.75 27.12 1.51
CA PHE A 578 26.34 25.88 2.18
C PHE A 578 27.04 24.66 1.56
N ASP A 579 27.22 23.59 2.33
CA ASP A 579 27.76 22.33 1.81
C ASP A 579 26.78 21.67 0.84
N GLU A 580 25.50 21.70 1.19
CA GLU A 580 24.39 21.09 0.46
C GLU A 580 23.24 22.09 0.36
N LEU A 581 22.50 22.05 -0.75
CA LEU A 581 21.33 22.88 -0.99
C LEU A 581 20.16 21.99 -1.44
N ILE A 582 19.03 22.10 -0.74
CA ILE A 582 17.76 21.51 -1.12
C ILE A 582 16.84 22.64 -1.59
N LEU A 583 16.32 22.56 -2.80
CA LEU A 583 15.44 23.60 -3.34
C LEU A 583 14.30 23.06 -4.19
N ASP A 584 13.20 23.80 -4.18
CA ASP A 584 12.04 23.58 -5.06
C ASP A 584 12.23 24.29 -6.42
N LEU A 585 12.47 23.52 -7.49
CA LEU A 585 12.63 24.09 -8.83
C LEU A 585 11.38 24.84 -9.31
N ALA A 586 10.20 24.46 -8.80
CA ALA A 586 8.93 25.03 -9.21
C ALA A 586 8.65 26.39 -8.56
N ARG A 587 9.27 26.66 -7.40
CA ARG A 587 8.94 27.81 -6.54
C ARG A 587 10.20 28.49 -5.97
N PHE A 588 11.27 28.54 -6.75
CA PHE A 588 12.50 29.24 -6.39
C PHE A 588 12.60 30.59 -7.12
N GLY A 589 12.25 31.69 -6.43
CA GLY A 589 12.23 33.04 -6.99
C GLY A 589 11.00 33.30 -7.85
N GLU A 590 10.78 32.47 -8.86
CA GLU A 590 9.66 32.55 -9.81
C GLU A 590 8.79 31.30 -9.72
N THR A 591 7.52 31.45 -10.10
CA THR A 591 6.58 30.34 -10.24
C THR A 591 6.81 29.66 -11.59
N ARG A 592 7.26 28.40 -11.58
CA ARG A 592 7.54 27.58 -12.77
C ARG A 592 6.61 26.38 -12.79
N ASN A 593 5.55 26.45 -13.57
CA ASN A 593 4.56 25.37 -13.68
C ASN A 593 4.90 24.42 -14.84
N ASP A 594 5.61 24.90 -15.85
CA ASP A 594 6.07 24.10 -16.98
C ASP A 594 7.37 23.34 -16.65
N GLN A 595 7.54 22.12 -17.17
CA GLN A 595 8.76 21.33 -16.94
C GLN A 595 9.99 21.99 -17.58
N SER A 596 9.86 22.62 -18.74
CA SER A 596 10.98 23.27 -19.42
C SER A 596 11.55 24.45 -18.62
N GLU A 597 10.69 25.19 -17.91
CA GLU A 597 11.11 26.27 -17.02
C GLU A 597 11.91 25.72 -15.82
N ARG A 598 11.47 24.59 -15.24
CA ARG A 598 12.19 23.91 -14.15
C ARG A 598 13.52 23.34 -14.63
N ASP A 599 13.55 22.73 -15.81
CA ASP A 599 14.76 22.20 -16.43
C ASP A 599 15.78 23.31 -16.71
N ALA A 600 15.32 24.50 -17.13
CA ALA A 600 16.19 25.66 -17.33
C ALA A 600 16.82 26.15 -16.00
N LEU A 601 16.06 26.17 -14.91
CA LEU A 601 16.60 26.49 -13.58
C LEU A 601 17.58 25.41 -13.11
N PHE A 602 17.22 24.13 -13.29
CA PHE A 602 18.09 23.00 -12.94
C PHE A 602 19.44 23.09 -13.67
N GLU A 603 19.41 23.38 -14.97
CA GLU A 603 20.61 23.52 -15.79
C GLU A 603 21.44 24.73 -15.37
N MET A 604 20.80 25.85 -15.03
CA MET A 604 21.49 27.03 -14.48
C MET A 604 22.24 26.69 -13.19
N LEU A 605 21.60 26.00 -12.24
CA LEU A 605 22.22 25.60 -10.98
C LEU A 605 23.38 24.60 -11.19
N ARG A 606 23.18 23.61 -12.07
CA ARG A 606 24.17 22.58 -12.40
C ARG A 606 25.45 23.14 -13.03
N THR A 607 25.31 24.20 -13.82
CA THR A 607 26.42 24.81 -14.60
C THR A 607 27.14 25.94 -13.88
N THR A 608 26.54 26.50 -12.82
CA THR A 608 27.11 27.61 -12.04
C THR A 608 27.81 27.10 -10.77
N ASP A 609 27.11 27.11 -9.65
CA ASP A 609 27.70 26.96 -8.32
C ASP A 609 27.52 25.55 -7.72
N PHE A 610 26.72 24.69 -8.37
CA PHE A 610 26.28 23.43 -7.77
C PHE A 610 26.50 22.19 -8.65
N ARG A 611 26.52 21.02 -8.00
CA ARG A 611 26.43 19.69 -8.62
C ARG A 611 25.13 19.02 -8.18
N PRO A 612 24.23 18.62 -9.09
CA PRO A 612 23.02 17.88 -8.73
C PRO A 612 23.40 16.51 -8.15
N VAL A 613 22.66 16.09 -7.13
CA VAL A 613 22.90 14.81 -6.47
C VAL A 613 21.71 13.87 -6.67
N GLU A 614 20.50 14.29 -6.30
CA GLU A 614 19.29 13.47 -6.38
C GLU A 614 18.01 14.31 -6.32
N GLN A 615 16.92 13.78 -6.88
CA GLN A 615 15.57 14.32 -6.71
C GLN A 615 14.97 13.72 -5.43
N LEU A 616 14.57 14.57 -4.48
CA LEU A 616 14.02 14.15 -3.19
C LEU A 616 12.50 13.99 -3.21
N TYR A 617 11.81 14.80 -4.02
CA TYR A 617 10.36 14.78 -4.12
C TYR A 617 9.89 15.33 -5.46
N PHE A 618 8.89 14.68 -6.06
CA PHE A 618 8.22 15.15 -7.26
C PHE A 618 6.72 14.92 -7.17
N SER A 619 5.96 16.02 -7.20
CA SER A 619 4.51 16.03 -7.36
C SER A 619 4.15 17.34 -8.03
N ALA A 620 3.89 17.29 -9.34
CA ALA A 620 3.75 18.48 -10.17
C ALA A 620 2.74 19.48 -9.55
N PRO A 621 3.10 20.77 -9.43
CA PRO A 621 4.29 21.39 -10.01
C PRO A 621 5.56 21.25 -9.16
N TYR A 622 5.47 20.85 -7.89
CA TYR A 622 6.59 20.84 -6.93
C TYR A 622 7.66 19.81 -7.26
N GLU A 623 8.91 20.26 -7.28
CA GLU A 623 10.05 19.42 -7.67
C GLU A 623 11.29 19.78 -6.82
N TYR A 624 11.56 18.95 -5.82
CA TYR A 624 12.65 19.18 -4.88
C TYR A 624 13.90 18.40 -5.27
N TRP A 625 15.00 19.12 -5.41
CA TRP A 625 16.30 18.55 -5.72
C TRP A 625 17.32 18.88 -4.66
N ARG A 626 18.22 17.92 -4.41
CA ARG A 626 19.43 18.12 -3.62
C ARG A 626 20.62 18.38 -4.54
N PHE A 627 21.35 19.41 -4.19
CA PHE A 627 22.56 19.87 -4.85
C PHE A 627 23.71 19.97 -3.85
N ARG A 628 24.92 19.70 -4.30
CA ARG A 628 26.15 19.90 -3.54
C ARG A 628 26.88 21.14 -4.05
N SER A 629 27.33 22.02 -3.16
CA SER A 629 28.09 23.20 -3.56
C SER A 629 29.47 22.84 -4.12
N ARG A 630 29.89 23.58 -5.14
CA ARG A 630 31.25 23.51 -5.70
C ARG A 630 32.25 24.35 -4.90
N ALA A 631 31.78 25.37 -4.17
CA ALA A 631 32.63 26.33 -3.48
C ALA A 631 33.29 25.77 -2.20
N VAL A 632 32.70 24.74 -1.58
CA VAL A 632 33.13 24.22 -0.26
C VAL A 632 34.17 23.09 -0.34
N GLY A 633 34.68 22.79 -1.54
CA GLY A 633 35.57 21.66 -1.85
C GLY A 633 36.95 21.59 -1.17
N THR A 634 37.21 22.31 -0.06
CA THR A 634 38.50 22.27 0.67
C THR A 634 38.41 22.10 2.19
N ARG A 635 37.22 21.88 2.79
CA ARG A 635 37.10 21.54 4.23
C ARG A 635 36.76 20.06 4.44
N SER A 636 37.81 19.25 4.38
CA SER A 636 37.99 17.89 4.94
C SER A 636 36.89 16.81 4.79
N ALA A 637 37.29 15.72 4.13
CA ALA A 637 36.49 14.57 3.74
C ALA A 637 36.03 13.63 4.88
N LEU A 638 34.84 13.04 4.68
CA LEU A 638 34.53 11.65 5.05
C LEU A 638 33.96 10.93 3.81
N PRO A 639 34.34 9.66 3.55
CA PRO A 639 34.31 9.10 2.20
C PRO A 639 32.92 8.57 1.80
N VAL A 640 32.36 9.10 0.71
CA VAL A 640 31.25 8.48 -0.03
C VAL A 640 31.86 7.73 -1.22
N ALA A 641 31.73 6.40 -1.21
CA ALA A 641 32.23 5.53 -2.27
C ALA A 641 31.52 5.78 -3.61
N ALA A 642 32.30 5.81 -4.68
CA ALA A 642 31.91 6.18 -6.03
C ALA A 642 31.94 4.98 -7.01
N ALA A 643 31.12 5.05 -8.06
CA ALA A 643 31.35 4.42 -9.38
C ALA A 643 30.45 5.15 -10.42
N ALA A 644 31.01 6.01 -11.28
CA ALA A 644 31.48 5.76 -12.67
C ALA A 644 30.32 5.79 -13.71
N GLU A 645 30.04 6.90 -14.43
CA GLU A 645 30.59 7.38 -15.74
C GLU A 645 30.25 6.45 -16.94
N ALA A 646 29.76 6.83 -18.13
CA ALA A 646 29.54 8.07 -18.94
C ALA A 646 28.58 7.71 -20.15
N PRO A 647 28.36 8.44 -21.27
CA PRO A 647 28.69 9.83 -21.67
C PRO A 647 27.56 10.67 -22.39
N SER A 648 27.91 11.96 -22.55
CA SER A 648 27.46 13.15 -23.33
C SER A 648 27.12 12.98 -24.84
N VAL A 649 26.52 13.89 -25.65
CA VAL A 649 25.97 15.29 -25.62
C VAL A 649 25.37 15.62 -27.03
N ALA A 650 24.60 16.73 -27.12
CA ALA A 650 24.33 17.63 -28.28
C ALA A 650 23.00 17.44 -29.04
N GLY A 651 22.24 18.48 -29.42
CA GLY A 651 22.36 19.94 -29.29
C GLY A 651 21.00 20.62 -29.60
N ALA A 652 20.72 21.80 -29.02
CA ALA A 652 20.51 23.11 -29.69
C ALA A 652 19.64 23.07 -30.98
N SER A 653 18.63 23.90 -31.24
CA SER A 653 18.36 25.30 -30.85
C SER A 653 16.97 25.75 -31.33
N ASP A 654 16.35 26.64 -30.54
CA ASP A 654 15.67 27.91 -30.86
C ASP A 654 14.81 28.11 -32.14
N GLY A 655 13.63 28.74 -31.97
CA GLY A 655 12.87 29.35 -33.06
C GLY A 655 11.35 29.46 -32.84
N SER A 656 10.88 30.64 -32.45
CA SER A 656 9.48 31.00 -32.25
C SER A 656 8.56 30.74 -33.45
N ALA A 657 7.42 30.06 -33.24
CA ALA A 657 6.25 30.18 -34.10
C ALA A 657 5.00 29.69 -33.37
N ARG A 658 3.85 30.33 -33.67
CA ARG A 658 2.47 29.92 -33.33
C ARG A 658 2.37 28.41 -33.08
N VAL A 659 1.84 27.99 -31.92
CA VAL A 659 1.61 26.57 -31.60
C VAL A 659 0.87 25.96 -32.79
N PRO A 660 1.51 25.09 -33.59
CA PRO A 660 0.85 24.51 -34.73
C PRO A 660 -0.22 23.58 -34.19
N THR A 661 -1.40 23.61 -34.79
CA THR A 661 -2.25 22.42 -34.81
C THR A 661 -1.37 21.29 -35.31
N ILE A 662 -0.89 20.40 -34.44
CA ILE A 662 -0.10 19.25 -34.85
C ILE A 662 -1.07 18.30 -35.55
N GLN A 663 -1.34 18.58 -36.83
CA GLN A 663 -1.70 17.53 -37.77
C GLN A 663 -0.44 16.72 -37.95
N PHE A 664 -0.42 15.49 -37.41
CA PHE A 664 0.51 14.49 -37.90
C PHE A 664 0.16 14.25 -39.36
N GLY A 665 0.85 14.95 -40.26
CA GLY A 665 0.94 14.51 -41.64
C GLY A 665 1.46 13.06 -41.63
N PRO A 666 1.03 12.21 -42.58
CA PRO A 666 1.59 10.88 -42.70
C PRO A 666 3.10 11.02 -42.78
N ILE A 667 3.82 10.48 -41.80
CA ILE A 667 5.28 10.36 -41.84
C ILE A 667 5.59 9.73 -43.20
N GLY A 668 6.38 10.47 -43.98
CA GLY A 668 6.58 10.25 -45.41
C GLY A 668 6.81 8.79 -45.76
N THR A 669 6.32 8.42 -46.94
CA THR A 669 6.40 7.12 -47.58
C THR A 669 7.83 6.56 -47.61
N ARG A 670 8.25 5.93 -46.51
CA ARG A 670 9.16 4.78 -46.37
C ARG A 670 9.38 4.48 -44.88
N GLY A 671 8.46 3.68 -44.32
CA GLY A 671 8.57 3.07 -42.98
C GLY A 671 7.83 3.82 -41.87
N GLN A 672 6.51 3.66 -41.77
CA GLN A 672 5.76 4.16 -40.61
C GLN A 672 6.09 3.31 -39.37
N LEU A 673 6.73 3.92 -38.37
CA LEU A 673 6.99 3.30 -37.07
C LEU A 673 5.70 3.16 -36.24
N PHE A 674 4.69 3.98 -36.48
CA PHE A 674 3.42 3.92 -35.77
C PHE A 674 2.23 4.10 -36.71
N SER A 675 1.15 3.36 -36.45
CA SER A 675 -0.18 3.56 -37.04
C SER A 675 -1.15 4.12 -35.99
N MET A 676 -2.05 5.02 -36.39
CA MET A 676 -3.12 5.47 -35.49
C MET A 676 -4.18 4.38 -35.32
N ALA A 677 -4.67 4.18 -34.10
CA ALA A 677 -5.69 3.17 -33.81
C ALA A 677 -7.07 3.48 -34.43
N GLY A 678 -7.42 4.76 -34.52
CA GLY A 678 -8.66 5.24 -35.12
C GLY A 678 -8.44 5.90 -36.48
N ASP A 679 -9.50 5.93 -37.27
CA ASP A 679 -9.55 6.49 -38.62
C ASP A 679 -10.51 7.69 -38.74
N GLN A 680 -11.35 7.93 -37.74
CA GLN A 680 -12.29 9.04 -37.71
C GLN A 680 -11.87 10.10 -36.67
N GLN A 681 -11.45 11.27 -37.15
CA GLN A 681 -11.13 12.42 -36.31
C GLN A 681 -12.42 13.11 -35.84
N LEU A 682 -12.58 13.27 -34.52
CA LEU A 682 -13.63 14.09 -33.93
C LEU A 682 -13.20 15.57 -33.92
N THR A 683 -14.12 16.45 -34.33
CA THR A 683 -13.94 17.92 -34.33
C THR A 683 -14.73 18.63 -33.23
N THR A 684 -15.54 17.87 -32.49
CA THR A 684 -16.31 18.31 -31.33
C THR A 684 -16.26 17.23 -30.25
N CYS A 685 -16.31 17.64 -28.99
CA CYS A 685 -16.39 16.74 -27.85
C CYS A 685 -17.63 15.82 -27.97
N PRO A 686 -17.49 14.48 -27.82
CA PRO A 686 -18.64 13.56 -27.90
C PRO A 686 -19.62 13.70 -26.73
N VAL A 687 -19.16 14.26 -25.60
CA VAL A 687 -19.99 14.43 -24.40
C VAL A 687 -20.84 15.69 -24.46
N CYS A 688 -20.23 16.86 -24.74
CA CYS A 688 -20.93 18.15 -24.68
C CYS A 688 -21.00 18.94 -26.01
N HIS A 689 -20.48 18.38 -27.11
CA HIS A 689 -20.41 19.02 -28.43
C HIS A 689 -19.58 20.31 -28.52
N SER A 690 -18.82 20.66 -27.47
CA SER A 690 -17.87 21.78 -27.51
C SER A 690 -16.81 21.58 -28.60
N LYS A 691 -16.44 22.66 -29.29
CA LYS A 691 -15.31 22.71 -30.23
C LYS A 691 -13.97 22.93 -29.54
N HIS A 692 -13.97 23.21 -28.24
CA HIS A 692 -12.78 23.45 -27.44
C HIS A 692 -12.17 22.13 -26.98
N ILE A 693 -11.53 21.44 -27.93
CA ILE A 693 -10.85 20.16 -27.72
C ILE A 693 -9.35 20.34 -27.92
N GLU A 694 -8.57 19.73 -27.05
CA GLU A 694 -7.10 19.84 -27.02
C GLU A 694 -6.48 18.44 -26.95
N PRO A 695 -5.38 18.16 -27.67
CA PRO A 695 -4.66 16.90 -27.51
C PRO A 695 -4.18 16.70 -26.08
N LEU A 696 -4.39 15.51 -25.50
CA LEU A 696 -3.96 15.18 -24.14
C LEU A 696 -2.88 14.09 -24.13
N TRP A 697 -3.21 12.88 -24.58
CA TRP A 697 -2.29 11.74 -24.57
C TRP A 697 -2.13 11.13 -25.95
N ARG A 698 -0.92 10.64 -26.24
CA ARG A 698 -0.59 9.86 -27.44
C ARG A 698 0.24 8.66 -26.99
N MET A 699 -0.40 7.50 -26.90
CA MET A 699 0.15 6.34 -26.21
C MET A 699 0.39 5.19 -27.20
N PRO A 700 1.65 4.80 -27.46
CA PRO A 700 1.91 3.56 -28.19
C PRO A 700 1.51 2.39 -27.30
N ALA A 701 0.58 1.55 -27.74
CA ALA A 701 0.13 0.41 -26.96
C ALA A 701 0.21 -0.88 -27.79
N THR A 702 0.66 -1.95 -27.15
CA THR A 702 0.64 -3.30 -27.72
C THR A 702 -0.47 -4.11 -27.07
N THR A 703 -1.25 -4.80 -27.90
CA THR A 703 -2.20 -5.81 -27.42
C THR A 703 -1.45 -7.02 -26.89
N LEU A 704 -1.67 -7.37 -25.64
CA LEU A 704 -1.16 -8.56 -25.00
C LEU A 704 -1.96 -9.78 -25.45
N PRO A 705 -1.30 -10.95 -25.62
CA PRO A 705 -2.00 -12.20 -25.88
C PRO A 705 -2.86 -12.65 -24.70
N GLU A 706 -2.49 -12.24 -23.48
CA GLU A 706 -3.24 -12.50 -22.25
C GLU A 706 -3.40 -11.20 -21.45
N PRO A 707 -4.61 -10.87 -20.96
CA PRO A 707 -4.81 -9.68 -20.14
C PRO A 707 -4.07 -9.77 -18.81
N ILE A 708 -3.48 -8.67 -18.36
CA ILE A 708 -2.89 -8.52 -17.03
C ILE A 708 -3.82 -7.73 -16.11
N GLN A 709 -3.66 -7.89 -14.79
CA GLN A 709 -4.42 -7.12 -13.82
C GLN A 709 -3.55 -5.99 -13.23
N VAL A 710 -3.99 -4.75 -13.38
CA VAL A 710 -3.29 -3.56 -12.87
C VAL A 710 -4.32 -2.68 -12.16
N PHE A 711 -4.03 -2.23 -10.94
CA PHE A 711 -4.96 -1.44 -10.11
C PHE A 711 -6.37 -2.04 -9.97
N GLY A 712 -6.50 -3.38 -10.02
CA GLY A 712 -7.78 -4.08 -9.93
C GLY A 712 -8.57 -4.17 -11.25
N GLY A 713 -8.14 -3.52 -12.33
CA GLY A 713 -8.72 -3.65 -13.68
C GLY A 713 -7.96 -4.64 -14.56
N TYR A 714 -8.62 -5.18 -15.59
CA TYR A 714 -8.00 -6.03 -16.61
C TYR A 714 -7.53 -5.18 -17.80
N PHE A 715 -6.31 -5.43 -18.25
CA PHE A 715 -5.64 -4.72 -19.34
C PHE A 715 -5.10 -5.72 -20.34
N ASP A 716 -5.63 -5.69 -21.54
CA ASP A 716 -5.11 -6.41 -22.70
C ASP A 716 -4.28 -5.49 -23.60
N GLN A 717 -4.15 -4.21 -23.27
CA GLN A 717 -3.33 -3.23 -23.98
C GLN A 717 -2.45 -2.50 -22.97
N ILE A 718 -1.13 -2.53 -23.18
CA ILE A 718 -0.17 -1.83 -22.33
C ILE A 718 0.70 -0.89 -23.15
N PRO A 719 1.15 0.25 -22.59
CA PRO A 719 2.13 1.09 -23.24
C PRO A 719 3.44 0.32 -23.48
N THR A 720 3.95 0.31 -24.71
CA THR A 720 5.24 -0.31 -25.03
C THR A 720 6.06 0.58 -25.96
N LEU A 721 7.37 0.35 -25.99
CA LEU A 721 8.29 0.97 -26.96
C LEU A 721 8.45 0.11 -28.23
N GLN A 722 7.50 -0.81 -28.49
CA GLN A 722 7.57 -1.69 -29.65
C GLN A 722 7.32 -0.90 -30.94
N VAL A 723 8.20 -1.09 -31.92
CA VAL A 723 8.07 -0.54 -33.27
C VAL A 723 8.20 -1.64 -34.34
N PRO A 724 7.36 -1.65 -35.39
CA PRO A 724 6.20 -0.76 -35.56
C PRO A 724 5.08 -1.06 -34.54
N GLY A 725 4.32 -0.05 -34.13
CA GLY A 725 3.27 -0.18 -33.10
C GLY A 725 2.02 0.68 -33.36
N THR A 726 0.97 0.48 -32.57
CA THR A 726 -0.28 1.25 -32.69
C THR A 726 -0.31 2.39 -31.67
N LEU A 727 -0.59 3.61 -32.11
CA LEU A 727 -0.76 4.80 -31.28
C LEU A 727 -2.24 5.05 -30.98
N TYR A 728 -2.57 5.16 -29.69
CA TYR A 728 -3.90 5.57 -29.22
C TYR A 728 -3.85 7.03 -28.78
N GLY A 729 -4.67 7.87 -29.41
CA GLY A 729 -4.76 9.30 -29.09
C GLY A 729 -5.95 9.61 -28.21
N PHE A 730 -5.75 10.39 -27.16
CA PHE A 730 -6.80 10.95 -26.32
C PHE A 730 -6.74 12.46 -26.33
N ASP A 731 -7.89 13.10 -26.41
CA ASP A 731 -8.05 14.55 -26.33
C ASP A 731 -8.87 14.92 -25.09
N PHE A 732 -8.70 16.15 -24.62
CA PHE A 732 -9.39 16.75 -23.49
C PHE A 732 -10.32 17.87 -23.97
N CYS A 733 -11.54 17.91 -23.44
CA CYS A 733 -12.49 19.00 -23.70
C CYS A 733 -12.44 20.02 -22.56
N SER A 734 -12.07 21.28 -22.82
CA SER A 734 -12.09 22.32 -21.79
C SER A 734 -13.51 22.80 -21.42
N GLY A 735 -14.50 22.51 -22.28
CA GLY A 735 -15.91 22.82 -22.03
C GLY A 735 -16.49 22.01 -20.86
N CYS A 736 -16.49 20.68 -20.97
CA CYS A 736 -17.06 19.78 -19.96
C CYS A 736 -16.02 18.97 -19.18
N GLU A 737 -14.73 19.13 -19.48
CA GLU A 737 -13.63 18.42 -18.83
C GLU A 737 -13.79 16.91 -18.98
N SER A 738 -14.05 16.43 -20.20
CA SER A 738 -14.03 15.00 -20.53
C SER A 738 -12.75 14.65 -21.28
N ILE A 739 -12.20 13.47 -21.03
CA ILE A 739 -11.13 12.87 -21.83
C ILE A 739 -11.75 11.84 -22.76
N PHE A 740 -11.38 11.83 -24.04
CA PHE A 740 -11.93 10.87 -25.00
C PHE A 740 -10.93 10.49 -26.08
N LEU A 741 -11.08 9.27 -26.61
CA LEU A 741 -10.26 8.74 -27.69
C LEU A 741 -10.50 9.56 -28.97
N ASN A 742 -9.42 10.01 -29.62
CA ASN A 742 -9.45 10.76 -30.87
C ASN A 742 -8.13 10.57 -31.64
N PRO A 743 -8.13 10.03 -32.88
CA PRO A 743 -9.27 9.55 -33.65
C PRO A 743 -9.97 8.32 -33.05
N VAL A 744 -11.27 8.18 -33.30
CA VAL A 744 -12.05 6.96 -32.96
C VAL A 744 -12.08 5.97 -34.14
N PRO A 745 -12.27 4.67 -33.90
CA PRO A 745 -12.49 3.70 -34.97
C PRO A 745 -13.92 3.79 -35.53
N SER A 746 -14.06 4.04 -36.83
CA SER A 746 -15.35 4.21 -37.53
C SER A 746 -16.21 2.93 -37.55
N HIS A 747 -15.60 1.75 -37.36
CA HIS A 747 -16.24 0.44 -37.45
C HIS A 747 -16.42 -0.28 -36.10
N GLN A 748 -16.21 0.39 -34.97
CA GLN A 748 -16.24 -0.25 -33.64
C GLN A 748 -17.58 -0.97 -33.36
N LYS A 749 -18.71 -0.38 -33.77
CA LYS A 749 -20.06 -0.95 -33.60
C LYS A 749 -20.30 -2.25 -34.35
N GLU A 750 -19.63 -2.47 -35.48
CA GLU A 750 -19.79 -3.72 -36.23
C GLU A 750 -19.26 -4.93 -35.45
N GLY A 751 -18.17 -4.74 -34.69
CA GLY A 751 -17.65 -5.75 -33.77
C GLY A 751 -18.64 -6.09 -32.66
N TYR A 752 -19.24 -5.07 -32.04
CA TYR A 752 -20.27 -5.27 -31.01
C TYR A 752 -21.52 -5.99 -31.56
N ARG A 753 -22.00 -5.62 -32.75
CA ARG A 753 -23.19 -6.25 -33.36
C ARG A 753 -23.03 -7.77 -33.55
N LYS A 754 -21.81 -8.26 -33.82
CA LYS A 754 -21.53 -9.66 -34.16
C LYS A 754 -21.03 -10.52 -33.00
N THR A 755 -20.75 -9.93 -31.83
CA THR A 755 -20.14 -10.63 -30.69
C THR A 755 -21.04 -11.71 -30.09
N ASP A 756 -20.41 -12.76 -29.55
CA ASP A 756 -21.02 -13.84 -28.77
C ASP A 756 -20.30 -14.07 -27.43
N HIS A 757 -19.41 -13.15 -27.04
CA HIS A 757 -18.56 -13.25 -25.85
C HIS A 757 -19.32 -13.65 -24.57
N TYR A 758 -20.35 -12.90 -24.18
CA TYR A 758 -21.10 -13.17 -22.95
C TYR A 758 -21.88 -14.48 -22.99
N ILE A 759 -22.31 -14.96 -24.16
CA ILE A 759 -22.93 -16.29 -24.26
C ILE A 759 -21.91 -17.37 -23.87
N ARG A 760 -20.65 -17.26 -24.32
CA ARG A 760 -19.59 -18.20 -23.94
C ARG A 760 -19.10 -18.03 -22.52
N LYS A 761 -19.07 -16.79 -22.03
CA LYS A 761 -18.52 -16.43 -20.72
C LYS A 761 -19.50 -16.69 -19.58
N MET A 762 -20.81 -16.67 -19.77
CA MET A 762 -21.76 -16.76 -18.65
C MET A 762 -22.24 -18.20 -18.45
N GLN A 763 -21.34 -19.12 -18.12
CA GLN A 763 -21.62 -20.57 -18.05
C GLN A 763 -21.68 -21.11 -16.62
N THR A 764 -21.10 -20.39 -15.65
CA THR A 764 -20.94 -20.85 -14.25
C THR A 764 -21.52 -19.85 -13.26
N ALA A 765 -21.97 -20.32 -12.10
CA ALA A 765 -22.49 -19.46 -11.02
C ALA A 765 -21.49 -18.40 -10.54
N ALA A 766 -20.18 -18.68 -10.63
CA ALA A 766 -19.14 -17.72 -10.25
C ALA A 766 -19.11 -16.50 -11.17
N GLU A 767 -19.40 -16.67 -12.47
CA GLU A 767 -19.43 -15.58 -13.46
C GLU A 767 -20.66 -14.67 -13.26
N TRP A 768 -21.77 -15.23 -12.75
CA TRP A 768 -22.98 -14.48 -12.40
C TRP A 768 -22.85 -13.65 -11.13
N LYS A 769 -22.01 -14.08 -10.18
CA LYS A 769 -21.87 -13.43 -8.87
C LYS A 769 -21.49 -11.94 -8.96
N GLY A 770 -20.64 -11.56 -9.91
CA GLY A 770 -20.28 -10.15 -10.11
C GLY A 770 -21.46 -9.27 -10.52
N TYR A 771 -22.37 -9.80 -11.34
CA TYR A 771 -23.59 -9.08 -11.76
C TYR A 771 -24.64 -9.03 -10.66
N GLU A 772 -24.74 -10.07 -9.85
CA GLU A 772 -25.55 -10.07 -8.64
C GLU A 772 -25.12 -8.97 -7.66
N ASP A 773 -23.81 -8.86 -7.41
CA ASP A 773 -23.27 -7.85 -6.50
C ASP A 773 -23.45 -6.43 -7.07
N ALA A 774 -23.32 -6.26 -8.39
CA ALA A 774 -23.61 -5.00 -9.06
C ALA A 774 -25.11 -4.65 -9.00
N TYR A 775 -26.00 -5.64 -9.19
CA TYR A 775 -27.44 -5.47 -9.02
C TYR A 775 -27.80 -4.99 -7.62
N ASP A 776 -27.22 -5.59 -6.58
CA ASP A 776 -27.47 -5.19 -5.18
C ASP A 776 -27.11 -3.73 -4.89
N ARG A 777 -26.09 -3.18 -5.57
CA ARG A 777 -25.71 -1.76 -5.40
C ARG A 777 -26.80 -0.81 -5.87
N PHE A 778 -27.52 -1.15 -6.94
CA PHE A 778 -28.56 -0.29 -7.49
C PHE A 778 -29.98 -0.70 -7.11
N ALA A 779 -30.21 -1.94 -6.66
CA ALA A 779 -31.52 -2.48 -6.32
C ALA A 779 -32.25 -1.63 -5.28
N ARG A 780 -31.53 -1.05 -4.32
CA ARG A 780 -32.06 -0.11 -3.31
C ARG A 780 -32.64 1.17 -3.89
N TRP A 781 -32.25 1.55 -5.10
CA TRP A 781 -32.73 2.76 -5.78
C TRP A 781 -33.93 2.50 -6.67
N ILE A 782 -34.28 1.23 -6.91
CA ILE A 782 -35.49 0.84 -7.64
C ILE A 782 -36.73 1.34 -6.88
N PRO A 783 -37.61 2.15 -7.50
CA PRO A 783 -38.84 2.60 -6.85
C PRO A 783 -39.66 1.42 -6.31
N ALA A 784 -40.22 1.56 -5.10
CA ALA A 784 -40.94 0.46 -4.44
C ALA A 784 -42.14 -0.09 -5.25
N LYS A 785 -42.75 0.77 -6.09
CA LYS A 785 -43.86 0.44 -6.99
C LYS A 785 -43.40 0.23 -8.45
N ALA A 786 -42.12 -0.07 -8.68
CA ALA A 786 -41.61 -0.38 -10.01
C ALA A 786 -42.07 -1.78 -10.43
N THR A 787 -42.58 -1.87 -11.66
CA THR A 787 -43.08 -3.07 -12.31
C THR A 787 -42.54 -3.23 -13.74
N VAL A 788 -41.95 -2.17 -14.31
CA VAL A 788 -41.30 -2.16 -15.62
C VAL A 788 -39.83 -1.75 -15.46
N MET A 789 -38.91 -2.66 -15.80
CA MET A 789 -37.46 -2.38 -15.82
C MET A 789 -36.92 -2.56 -17.24
N VAL A 790 -36.08 -1.61 -17.65
CA VAL A 790 -35.29 -1.69 -18.88
C VAL A 790 -33.82 -1.80 -18.50
N ASP A 791 -33.08 -2.64 -19.21
CA ASP A 791 -31.63 -2.67 -19.16
C ASP A 791 -31.11 -2.27 -20.54
N ALA A 792 -30.41 -1.14 -20.62
CA ALA A 792 -29.87 -0.58 -21.85
C ALA A 792 -28.39 -0.96 -22.00
N ALA A 793 -28.01 -1.49 -23.17
CA ALA A 793 -26.76 -2.23 -23.38
C ALA A 793 -26.66 -3.45 -22.44
N CYS A 794 -27.72 -4.26 -22.43
CA CYS A 794 -27.93 -5.31 -21.42
C CYS A 794 -27.08 -6.58 -21.59
N GLY A 795 -26.23 -6.67 -22.62
CA GLY A 795 -25.52 -7.90 -22.92
C GLY A 795 -26.50 -9.05 -23.18
N ILE A 796 -26.35 -10.17 -22.47
CA ILE A 796 -27.27 -11.30 -22.54
C ILE A 796 -28.42 -11.22 -21.51
N GLY A 797 -28.65 -10.04 -20.93
CA GLY A 797 -29.74 -9.80 -19.98
C GLY A 797 -29.36 -10.12 -18.54
N GLN A 798 -28.08 -9.98 -18.17
CA GLN A 798 -27.58 -10.39 -16.86
C GLN A 798 -28.38 -9.76 -15.70
N TYR A 799 -28.61 -8.44 -15.73
CA TYR A 799 -29.37 -7.78 -14.66
C TYR A 799 -30.86 -8.07 -14.72
N LEU A 800 -31.43 -8.25 -15.91
CA LEU A 800 -32.82 -8.62 -16.09
C LEU A 800 -33.09 -10.02 -15.52
N GLU A 801 -32.17 -10.96 -15.73
CA GLU A 801 -32.26 -12.31 -15.19
C GLU A 801 -32.15 -12.31 -13.66
N VAL A 802 -31.20 -11.55 -13.09
CA VAL A 802 -31.11 -11.38 -11.63
C VAL A 802 -32.40 -10.74 -11.06
N ALA A 803 -32.94 -9.73 -11.75
CA ALA A 803 -34.20 -9.08 -11.37
C ALA A 803 -35.37 -10.06 -11.38
N ARG A 804 -35.46 -10.90 -12.42
CA ARG A 804 -36.48 -11.93 -12.62
C ARG A 804 -36.41 -13.00 -11.53
N GLN A 805 -35.21 -13.46 -11.17
CA GLN A 805 -35.00 -14.50 -10.17
C GLN A 805 -35.26 -14.02 -8.74
N ARG A 806 -34.74 -12.84 -8.38
CA ARG A 806 -34.82 -12.33 -7.00
C ARG A 806 -36.18 -11.73 -6.65
N ASN A 807 -36.93 -11.25 -7.64
CA ASN A 807 -38.23 -10.61 -7.45
C ASN A 807 -39.24 -11.11 -8.48
N THR A 808 -39.47 -12.43 -8.49
CA THR A 808 -40.32 -13.15 -9.46
C THR A 808 -41.72 -12.56 -9.67
N HIS A 809 -42.31 -11.92 -8.65
CA HIS A 809 -43.65 -11.35 -8.71
C HIS A 809 -43.70 -9.82 -8.85
N ARG A 810 -42.56 -9.13 -8.77
CA ARG A 810 -42.51 -7.65 -8.85
C ARG A 810 -42.68 -7.17 -10.29
N TRP A 811 -41.99 -7.83 -11.22
CA TRP A 811 -41.83 -7.32 -12.57
C TRP A 811 -42.96 -7.80 -13.47
N ARG A 812 -43.74 -6.86 -13.99
CA ARG A 812 -44.70 -7.09 -15.06
C ARG A 812 -44.01 -7.17 -16.42
N ARG A 813 -42.93 -6.40 -16.60
CA ARG A 813 -42.19 -6.32 -17.86
C ARG A 813 -40.71 -6.07 -17.60
N LEU A 814 -39.85 -6.86 -18.25
CA LEU A 814 -38.41 -6.74 -18.25
C LEU A 814 -37.95 -6.63 -19.71
N VAL A 815 -37.30 -5.54 -20.08
CA VAL A 815 -36.93 -5.26 -21.47
C VAL A 815 -35.42 -5.05 -21.61
N GLY A 816 -34.78 -5.85 -22.45
CA GLY A 816 -33.38 -5.69 -22.82
C GLY A 816 -33.22 -4.90 -24.12
N LEU A 817 -32.33 -3.92 -24.13
CA LEU A 817 -31.92 -3.21 -25.35
C LEU A 817 -30.44 -3.49 -25.59
N GLU A 818 -30.11 -4.11 -26.71
CA GLU A 818 -28.75 -4.56 -26.99
C GLU A 818 -28.44 -4.47 -28.48
N LEU A 819 -27.22 -4.06 -28.84
CA LEU A 819 -26.78 -3.94 -30.23
C LEU A 819 -26.45 -5.32 -30.84
N ALA A 820 -25.95 -6.26 -30.04
CA ALA A 820 -25.56 -7.59 -30.47
C ALA A 820 -26.77 -8.49 -30.79
N GLU A 821 -26.97 -8.80 -32.08
CA GLU A 821 -28.10 -9.61 -32.57
C GLU A 821 -28.16 -11.01 -31.92
N LYS A 822 -26.99 -11.61 -31.68
CA LYS A 822 -26.88 -12.93 -31.04
C LYS A 822 -27.33 -12.91 -29.57
N TYR A 823 -27.04 -11.82 -28.84
CA TYR A 823 -27.47 -11.68 -27.45
C TYR A 823 -28.98 -11.49 -27.36
N VAL A 824 -29.55 -10.67 -28.25
CA VAL A 824 -31.01 -10.51 -28.36
C VAL A 824 -31.70 -11.84 -28.68
N ALA A 825 -31.18 -12.59 -29.66
CA ALA A 825 -31.70 -13.92 -29.97
C ALA A 825 -31.59 -14.90 -28.79
N HIS A 826 -30.52 -14.81 -27.99
CA HIS A 826 -30.33 -15.61 -26.79
C HIS A 826 -31.36 -15.28 -25.70
N MET A 827 -31.54 -14.00 -25.35
CA MET A 827 -32.52 -13.54 -24.37
C MET A 827 -33.95 -13.93 -24.76
N ARG A 828 -34.31 -13.76 -26.04
CA ARG A 828 -35.64 -14.15 -26.55
C ARG A 828 -35.91 -15.64 -26.38
N LYS A 829 -34.89 -16.50 -26.59
CA LYS A 829 -34.99 -17.95 -26.32
C LYS A 829 -35.20 -18.28 -24.85
N GLN A 830 -34.73 -17.42 -23.94
CA GLN A 830 -34.90 -17.56 -22.49
C GLN A 830 -36.22 -16.93 -21.99
N GLY A 831 -37.04 -16.37 -22.89
CA GLY A 831 -38.31 -15.74 -22.54
C GLY A 831 -38.18 -14.31 -22.00
N ILE A 832 -37.02 -13.67 -22.17
CA ILE A 832 -36.83 -12.25 -21.85
C ILE A 832 -37.16 -11.42 -23.09
N GLU A 833 -37.98 -10.37 -22.93
CA GLU A 833 -38.22 -9.41 -24.00
C GLU A 833 -36.93 -8.64 -24.30
N ALA A 834 -36.46 -8.70 -25.54
CA ALA A 834 -35.24 -8.00 -25.95
C ALA A 834 -35.34 -7.48 -27.37
N HIS A 835 -34.67 -6.37 -27.66
CA HIS A 835 -34.68 -5.70 -28.96
C HIS A 835 -33.26 -5.39 -29.42
N VAL A 836 -33.01 -5.60 -30.72
CA VAL A 836 -31.77 -5.12 -31.36
C VAL A 836 -31.87 -3.61 -31.44
N PHE A 837 -30.97 -2.91 -30.74
CA PHE A 837 -31.09 -1.46 -30.55
C PHE A 837 -29.72 -0.79 -30.47
N ASP A 838 -29.45 0.14 -31.38
CA ASP A 838 -28.34 1.08 -31.31
C ASP A 838 -28.77 2.33 -30.54
N VAL A 839 -28.30 2.46 -29.30
CA VAL A 839 -28.66 3.57 -28.41
C VAL A 839 -28.30 4.95 -28.97
N ASP A 840 -27.32 5.08 -29.85
CA ASP A 840 -27.00 6.36 -30.48
C ASP A 840 -27.99 6.68 -31.61
N ASN A 841 -28.34 5.69 -32.44
CA ASN A 841 -28.95 5.94 -33.76
C ASN A 841 -30.43 5.56 -33.86
N ASP A 842 -30.88 4.54 -33.13
CA ASP A 842 -32.25 4.05 -33.24
C ASP A 842 -33.22 4.90 -32.40
N ASP A 843 -34.48 4.95 -32.84
CA ASP A 843 -35.54 5.63 -32.11
C ASP A 843 -36.09 4.72 -31.00
N LEU A 844 -35.86 5.12 -29.75
CA LEU A 844 -36.34 4.36 -28.59
C LEU A 844 -37.87 4.36 -28.48
N LEU A 845 -38.53 5.42 -28.98
CA LEU A 845 -39.99 5.55 -28.93
C LEU A 845 -40.71 4.58 -29.89
N ALA A 846 -39.98 3.96 -30.82
CA ALA A 846 -40.50 2.87 -31.63
C ALA A 846 -40.65 1.55 -30.85
N ILE A 847 -40.02 1.43 -29.68
CA ILE A 847 -39.97 0.23 -28.84
C ILE A 847 -40.72 0.42 -27.52
N LEU A 848 -40.58 1.60 -26.91
CA LEU A 848 -41.12 1.93 -25.60
C LEU A 848 -41.88 3.24 -25.65
N ASP A 849 -43.09 3.26 -25.10
CA ASP A 849 -43.88 4.49 -24.99
C ASP A 849 -43.18 5.49 -24.06
N ALA A 850 -43.39 6.78 -24.30
CA ALA A 850 -43.00 7.83 -23.37
C ALA A 850 -43.66 7.60 -21.99
N ASP A 851 -42.96 7.95 -20.92
CA ASP A 851 -43.45 7.86 -19.55
C ASP A 851 -43.95 6.46 -19.11
N SER A 852 -43.40 5.39 -19.69
CA SER A 852 -43.87 4.01 -19.45
C SER A 852 -42.93 3.13 -18.61
N VAL A 853 -41.71 3.60 -18.34
CA VAL A 853 -40.66 2.83 -17.66
C VAL A 853 -40.47 3.31 -16.21
N ASP A 854 -40.34 2.37 -15.27
CA ASP A 854 -40.16 2.70 -13.86
C ASP A 854 -38.68 2.79 -13.45
N PHE A 855 -37.85 1.93 -14.03
CA PHE A 855 -36.42 1.86 -13.73
C PHE A 855 -35.60 1.48 -14.96
N ILE A 856 -34.47 2.16 -15.17
CA ILE A 856 -33.50 1.86 -16.23
C ILE A 856 -32.13 1.55 -15.58
N SER A 857 -31.49 0.46 -15.98
CA SER A 857 -30.04 0.27 -15.79
C SER A 857 -29.30 0.54 -17.10
N PHE A 858 -28.16 1.22 -17.01
CA PHE A 858 -27.26 1.52 -18.13
C PHE A 858 -25.81 1.43 -17.65
N CYS A 859 -25.31 0.20 -17.48
CA CYS A 859 -24.03 -0.07 -16.83
C CYS A 859 -22.96 -0.45 -17.85
N GLU A 860 -21.72 -0.01 -17.62
CA GLU A 860 -20.54 -0.34 -18.45
C GLU A 860 -20.76 -0.05 -19.94
N ALA A 861 -21.43 1.07 -20.22
CA ALA A 861 -21.90 1.41 -21.57
C ALA A 861 -21.76 2.90 -21.90
N PHE A 862 -21.83 3.79 -20.91
CA PHE A 862 -21.70 5.23 -21.11
C PHE A 862 -20.41 5.61 -21.83
N GLU A 863 -19.32 4.94 -21.50
CA GLU A 863 -18.00 5.13 -22.07
C GLU A 863 -17.86 4.63 -23.51
N HIS A 864 -18.78 3.78 -23.99
CA HIS A 864 -18.69 3.11 -25.29
C HIS A 864 -19.66 3.67 -26.35
N VAL A 865 -20.57 4.56 -25.96
CA VAL A 865 -21.52 5.19 -26.88
C VAL A 865 -20.92 6.45 -27.51
N GLU A 866 -21.33 6.75 -28.74
CA GLU A 866 -20.79 7.89 -29.48
C GLU A 866 -21.24 9.23 -28.89
N ARG A 867 -22.48 9.30 -28.38
CA ARG A 867 -23.10 10.51 -27.85
C ARG A 867 -23.74 10.23 -26.48
N PRO A 868 -22.93 10.12 -25.41
CA PRO A 868 -23.42 9.64 -24.11
C PRO A 868 -24.50 10.51 -23.47
N LEU A 869 -24.45 11.84 -23.58
CA LEU A 869 -25.51 12.69 -23.04
C LEU A 869 -26.81 12.58 -23.84
N ASP A 870 -26.75 12.34 -25.15
CA ASP A 870 -27.93 12.10 -25.98
C ASP A 870 -28.56 10.75 -25.66
N ALA A 871 -27.73 9.72 -25.44
CA ALA A 871 -28.17 8.42 -24.96
C ALA A 871 -28.92 8.54 -23.62
N LEU A 872 -28.35 9.24 -22.63
CA LEU A 872 -29.03 9.46 -21.35
C LEU A 872 -30.35 10.24 -21.51
N ARG A 873 -30.39 11.27 -22.36
CA ARG A 873 -31.61 12.02 -22.65
C ARG A 873 -32.69 11.13 -23.27
N LYS A 874 -32.31 10.28 -24.22
CA LYS A 874 -33.19 9.31 -24.87
C LYS A 874 -33.78 8.33 -23.85
N LEU A 875 -32.96 7.79 -22.95
CA LEU A 875 -33.40 6.89 -21.89
C LEU A 875 -34.32 7.59 -20.86
N LEU A 876 -34.03 8.84 -20.49
CA LEU A 876 -34.89 9.63 -19.61
C LEU A 876 -36.27 9.92 -20.23
N ALA A 877 -36.39 9.99 -21.56
CA ALA A 877 -37.66 10.28 -22.22
C ALA A 877 -38.73 9.20 -21.97
N VAL A 878 -38.34 7.93 -21.85
CA VAL A 878 -39.27 6.81 -21.62
C VAL A 878 -39.55 6.54 -20.14
N LEU A 879 -38.75 7.10 -19.23
CA LEU A 879 -39.04 7.04 -17.80
C LEU A 879 -40.33 7.81 -17.50
N ARG A 880 -41.19 7.26 -16.64
CA ARG A 880 -42.30 8.02 -16.05
C ARG A 880 -41.78 9.10 -15.09
N PRO A 881 -42.57 10.12 -14.74
CA PRO A 881 -42.23 11.03 -13.65
C PRO A 881 -41.93 10.27 -12.35
N GLY A 882 -40.78 10.55 -11.71
CA GLY A 882 -40.30 9.81 -10.54
C GLY A 882 -39.71 8.42 -10.85
N GLY A 883 -39.65 8.02 -12.12
CA GLY A 883 -38.87 6.89 -12.59
C GLY A 883 -37.36 7.20 -12.51
N ARG A 884 -36.54 6.15 -12.38
CA ARG A 884 -35.10 6.32 -12.12
C ARG A 884 -34.21 5.61 -13.14
N LEU A 885 -33.08 6.22 -13.43
CA LEU A 885 -32.01 5.67 -14.26
C LEU A 885 -30.75 5.50 -13.42
N PHE A 886 -30.24 4.29 -13.32
CA PHE A 886 -28.91 4.01 -12.77
C PHE A 886 -27.92 3.80 -13.91
N PHE A 887 -26.81 4.53 -13.88
CA PHE A 887 -25.73 4.32 -14.85
C PHE A 887 -24.34 4.40 -14.22
N THR A 888 -23.39 3.83 -14.92
CA THR A 888 -21.97 3.92 -14.58
C THR A 888 -21.20 4.62 -15.69
N ALA A 889 -20.11 5.29 -15.34
CA ALA A 889 -19.20 5.92 -16.29
C ALA A 889 -17.76 5.85 -15.79
N GLN A 890 -16.79 5.66 -16.69
CA GLN A 890 -15.38 5.77 -16.34
C GLN A 890 -15.05 7.20 -15.89
N ARG A 891 -14.23 7.32 -14.85
CA ARG A 891 -13.84 8.63 -14.30
C ARG A 891 -12.33 8.80 -14.25
N TYR A 892 -11.91 10.07 -14.30
CA TYR A 892 -10.56 10.47 -13.90
C TYR A 892 -10.66 11.37 -12.66
N GLY A 893 -9.56 11.52 -11.91
CA GLY A 893 -9.49 12.28 -10.67
C GLY A 893 -8.26 11.91 -9.84
N GLU A 894 -7.94 12.70 -8.83
CA GLU A 894 -6.74 12.53 -7.98
C GLU A 894 -6.75 11.21 -7.18
N ASP A 895 -7.93 10.68 -6.88
CA ASP A 895 -8.16 9.44 -6.14
C ASP A 895 -8.39 8.22 -7.05
N VAL A 896 -8.27 8.38 -8.37
CA VAL A 896 -8.46 7.31 -9.35
C VAL A 896 -7.22 6.42 -9.41
N GLN A 897 -7.43 5.13 -9.19
CA GLN A 897 -6.41 4.08 -9.38
C GLN A 897 -6.82 3.22 -10.57
N ALA A 898 -6.73 3.78 -11.77
CA ALA A 898 -7.00 3.09 -13.03
C ALA A 898 -6.00 3.55 -14.07
N ALA A 899 -5.47 2.63 -14.88
CA ALA A 899 -4.70 3.02 -16.05
C ALA A 899 -5.63 3.34 -17.23
N VAL A 900 -5.15 4.17 -18.16
CA VAL A 900 -5.87 4.53 -19.38
C VAL A 900 -6.04 3.27 -20.24
N ARG A 901 -7.30 2.92 -20.52
CA ARG A 901 -7.69 1.76 -21.33
C ARG A 901 -8.16 2.24 -22.70
N PRO A 902 -7.47 1.90 -23.79
CA PRO A 902 -7.94 2.30 -25.12
C PRO A 902 -9.26 1.66 -25.55
N GLY A 903 -9.62 0.50 -24.97
CA GLY A 903 -10.96 -0.08 -25.12
C GLY A 903 -12.09 0.73 -24.46
N GLU A 904 -11.77 1.73 -23.63
CA GLU A 904 -12.71 2.55 -22.86
C GLU A 904 -12.56 4.01 -23.31
N PRO A 905 -13.27 4.42 -24.38
CA PRO A 905 -12.89 5.62 -25.13
C PRO A 905 -13.33 6.93 -24.49
N ILE A 906 -14.07 6.95 -23.38
CA ILE A 906 -14.54 8.20 -22.74
C ILE A 906 -14.38 8.12 -21.22
N TYR A 907 -13.76 9.14 -20.63
CA TYR A 907 -13.64 9.37 -19.18
C TYR A 907 -14.22 10.74 -18.83
N ILE A 908 -15.00 10.81 -17.76
CA ILE A 908 -15.63 12.06 -17.31
C ILE A 908 -15.10 12.52 -15.95
N GLY A 909 -15.03 13.84 -15.77
CA GLY A 909 -14.71 14.49 -14.49
C GLY A 909 -15.97 14.90 -13.71
N PRO A 910 -15.80 15.48 -12.51
CA PRO A 910 -16.90 15.95 -11.67
C PRO A 910 -17.82 16.96 -12.36
N LYS A 911 -17.28 17.77 -13.28
CA LYS A 911 -18.05 18.79 -14.01
C LYS A 911 -19.19 18.22 -14.84
N VAL A 912 -18.94 17.14 -15.60
CA VAL A 912 -20.00 16.45 -16.37
C VAL A 912 -21.12 16.01 -15.43
N VAL A 913 -20.77 15.40 -14.30
CA VAL A 913 -21.73 14.89 -13.32
C VAL A 913 -22.57 16.02 -12.73
N ASN A 914 -21.92 17.11 -12.29
CA ASN A 914 -22.60 18.26 -11.70
C ASN A 914 -23.55 18.96 -12.69
N ASP A 915 -23.23 18.91 -13.98
CA ASP A 915 -24.02 19.54 -15.04
C ASP A 915 -25.15 18.65 -15.59
N LEU A 916 -25.24 17.37 -15.20
CA LEU A 916 -26.29 16.46 -15.68
C LEU A 916 -27.71 17.02 -15.49
N PRO A 917 -28.10 17.56 -14.32
CA PRO A 917 -29.43 18.13 -14.12
C PRO A 917 -29.76 19.23 -15.13
N ARG A 918 -28.78 20.09 -15.43
CA ARG A 918 -28.91 21.19 -16.39
C ARG A 918 -29.04 20.69 -17.82
N HIS A 919 -28.25 19.69 -18.20
CA HIS A 919 -28.22 19.16 -19.57
C HIS A 919 -29.38 18.23 -19.92
N LEU A 920 -29.94 17.55 -18.90
CA LEU A 920 -30.92 16.49 -19.07
C LEU A 920 -32.29 16.84 -18.49
N GLY A 921 -32.41 17.92 -17.70
CA GLY A 921 -33.67 18.28 -17.06
C GLY A 921 -34.12 17.26 -16.02
N CYS A 922 -33.18 16.68 -15.26
CA CYS A 922 -33.42 15.62 -14.29
C CYS A 922 -32.85 15.97 -12.91
N ARG A 923 -33.11 15.12 -11.92
CA ARG A 923 -32.54 15.25 -10.56
C ARG A 923 -31.53 14.14 -10.31
N ILE A 924 -30.35 14.49 -9.78
CA ILE A 924 -29.43 13.48 -9.23
C ILE A 924 -29.98 13.03 -7.87
N VAL A 925 -30.27 11.74 -7.74
CA VAL A 925 -30.69 11.11 -6.48
C VAL A 925 -29.49 10.72 -5.65
N ASN A 926 -28.47 10.16 -6.29
CA ASN A 926 -27.27 9.69 -5.63
C ASN A 926 -26.10 9.67 -6.61
N THR A 927 -24.92 10.01 -6.10
CA THR A 927 -23.65 9.86 -6.81
C THR A 927 -22.66 9.22 -5.84
N THR A 928 -22.06 8.12 -6.26
CA THR A 928 -20.97 7.47 -5.53
C THR A 928 -19.86 7.13 -6.50
N THR A 929 -18.65 6.92 -5.98
CA THR A 929 -17.48 6.58 -6.79
C THR A 929 -16.86 5.27 -6.31
N SER A 930 -16.24 4.54 -7.24
CA SER A 930 -15.17 3.60 -6.92
C SER A 930 -13.83 4.20 -7.34
N ARG A 931 -12.75 3.44 -7.17
CA ARG A 931 -11.42 3.81 -7.66
C ARG A 931 -11.33 3.96 -9.18
N MET A 932 -12.36 3.59 -9.95
CA MET A 932 -12.36 3.65 -11.42
C MET A 932 -13.61 4.31 -12.03
N ARG A 933 -14.76 4.30 -11.35
CA ARG A 933 -16.05 4.65 -11.96
C ARG A 933 -16.91 5.58 -11.11
N TYR A 934 -17.78 6.32 -11.77
CA TYR A 934 -18.98 6.89 -11.17
C TYR A 934 -20.12 5.86 -11.17
N TYR A 935 -20.94 5.89 -10.12
CA TYR A 935 -22.26 5.26 -10.06
C TYR A 935 -23.28 6.36 -9.76
N ILE A 936 -24.17 6.61 -10.72
CA ILE A 936 -25.09 7.75 -10.68
C ILE A 936 -26.52 7.25 -10.80
N VAL A 937 -27.40 7.81 -9.97
CA VAL A 937 -28.84 7.61 -10.04
C VAL A 937 -29.49 8.94 -10.42
N LEU A 938 -30.16 8.97 -11.56
CA LEU A 938 -30.98 10.08 -12.02
C LEU A 938 -32.45 9.75 -11.79
N GLU A 939 -33.27 10.77 -11.51
CA GLU A 939 -34.72 10.69 -11.46
C GLU A 939 -35.30 11.73 -12.42
N LYS A 940 -36.31 11.31 -13.20
CA LYS A 940 -37.02 12.19 -14.12
C LYS A 940 -38.00 13.09 -13.38
#